data_AF-K1LPN7-F1
#
_entry.id   AF-K1LPN7-F1
#
_cell.length_a   1.000
_cell.length_b   1.000
_cell.length_c   1.000
_cell.angle_alpha   90.00
_cell.angle_beta   90.00
_cell.angle_gamma   90.00
#
_symmetry.space_group_name_H-M   'P 1'
#
loop_
_entity.id
_entity.type
_entity.pdbx_description
1 polymer ?
#
loop_
_entity_poly.entity_id
_entity_poly.type
_entity_poly.pdbx_seq_one_letter_code
_entity_poly.pdbx_strand_id
1 'polypeptide(L)'
;YLADTKVKVSFNNIKLNTDRKLIEGVIETTYDPTEKNIVNVGDILNDLGNLIDGIVKIIDDAIGNDGMSQSDYDKLFDDVNNLIGKNNQDTSSLYDQGLITPKLKKEIEDLEQKIKDELKDLTCAVKDDKKKGSDEVAETDCIQKLKNLKADIEELKSKNAEKDEMRCIWNIAPNENLKGKTYYFQISEKNNDGEGKKLYKLKEGDYPISFNKNKAVYTFKSKGKIYRPFSDNSYYFSNTSEDKYVFETGDAKSLVDIKIDDNNANAVTINGVQITAQQDCTDAKERGKGLSENLVFSTVVKGKYSISIEQDGKGKFISTFKLLGKGNSKISDSQKTGIEQEVQNSINAVLKDLKDPKDLNSLSNKTEVTDFGFYVKQMTGKEWIETLSDLGTTVWEEASLPKNYWNEDEAGYTNSTIRMPALFTGVADGVIGEVTSYPQLIKLGYDVATKEEVRTGLWNSVKNISPSSVYTLAEGAIKDKIAKYNFSDKPYLGYYEVSKDGVQIISMAMGAGFFKQGKNALKEGTKDVADKIKKEVKKDIEKAFVKNIDGVINNLKKRAKYILEGTGEYRRVGGHHPLAKKAFEGVENYDYKKAFSIKPSSLEDAWKTVNAGIPQNIHAKVTGNQNALYSAWRKANPLKQMEIGEMADIEIKAMVNAGIPEDIATGWVVKALEDLQAKGVKSIANIPWNGVN
;
A
#
# COMPACT_ATOMS: atom_id res chain seq x y z
N TYR A 1 38.66 -15.18 20.17
CA TYR A 1 37.47 -14.98 21.01
C TYR A 1 37.93 -14.63 22.42
N LEU A 2 37.31 -13.63 23.04
CA LEU A 2 37.41 -13.33 24.48
C LEU A 2 35.99 -13.47 25.03
N ALA A 3 35.73 -14.53 25.80
CA ALA A 3 34.38 -14.99 26.12
C ALA A 3 33.51 -15.16 24.84
N ASP A 4 32.39 -14.46 24.75
CA ASP A 4 31.41 -14.46 23.67
C ASP A 4 31.72 -13.44 22.54
N THR A 5 32.73 -12.59 22.73
CA THR A 5 33.00 -11.49 21.80
C THR A 5 33.97 -11.91 20.70
N LYS A 6 33.54 -11.79 19.44
CA LYS A 6 34.40 -11.90 18.24
C LYS A 6 35.36 -10.72 18.21
N VAL A 7 36.62 -10.98 18.54
CA VAL A 7 37.69 -9.97 18.48
C VAL A 7 38.53 -10.25 17.25
N LYS A 8 38.69 -9.27 16.36
CA LYS A 8 39.67 -9.33 15.28
C LYS A 8 41.06 -9.29 15.91
N VAL A 9 41.81 -10.37 15.70
CA VAL A 9 43.19 -10.50 16.16
C VAL A 9 44.11 -10.44 14.95
N SER A 10 45.13 -9.59 15.02
CA SER A 10 46.22 -9.56 14.05
C SER A 10 47.47 -10.14 14.71
N PHE A 11 48.10 -11.09 14.02
CA PHE A 11 49.28 -11.79 14.47
C PHE A 11 50.52 -11.18 13.82
N ASN A 12 51.32 -10.44 14.57
CA ASN A 12 52.53 -9.79 14.09
C ASN A 12 53.77 -10.52 14.64
N ASN A 13 54.68 -10.93 13.75
CA ASN A 13 55.96 -11.56 14.10
C ASN A 13 55.86 -12.84 14.97
N ILE A 14 54.90 -13.71 14.68
CA ILE A 14 54.69 -14.95 15.45
C ILE A 14 55.74 -16.01 15.14
N LYS A 15 56.42 -16.53 16.18
CA LYS A 15 57.18 -17.79 16.15
C LYS A 15 56.55 -18.80 17.10
N LEU A 16 56.35 -20.02 16.61
CA LEU A 16 55.87 -21.16 17.39
C LEU A 16 57.02 -22.17 17.59
N ASN A 17 57.04 -22.88 18.72
CA ASN A 17 57.92 -24.05 18.88
C ASN A 17 57.36 -25.29 18.15
N THR A 18 58.10 -26.40 18.16
CA THR A 18 57.68 -27.67 17.55
C THR A 18 56.39 -28.25 18.14
N ASP A 19 56.03 -27.86 19.37
CA ASP A 19 54.78 -28.25 20.04
C ASP A 19 53.63 -27.26 19.74
N ARG A 20 53.81 -26.37 18.76
CA ARG A 20 52.84 -25.33 18.33
C ARG A 20 52.49 -24.33 19.44
N LYS A 21 53.39 -24.10 20.40
CA LYS A 21 53.25 -23.06 21.43
C LYS A 21 53.92 -21.77 20.97
N LEU A 22 53.27 -20.64 21.21
CA LEU A 22 53.81 -19.31 20.91
C LEU A 22 55.05 -19.04 21.77
N ILE A 23 56.16 -18.71 21.12
CA ILE A 23 57.44 -18.38 21.78
C ILE A 23 57.92 -16.95 21.50
N GLU A 24 57.42 -16.30 20.44
CA GLU A 24 57.76 -14.91 20.10
C GLU A 24 56.65 -14.28 19.24
N GLY A 25 56.44 -12.97 19.35
CA GLY A 25 55.46 -12.18 18.57
C GLY A 25 54.38 -11.48 19.39
N VAL A 26 53.59 -10.64 18.74
CA VAL A 26 52.53 -9.81 19.38
C VAL A 26 51.17 -10.13 18.76
N ILE A 27 50.17 -10.32 19.64
CA ILE A 27 48.76 -10.43 19.25
C ILE A 27 48.13 -9.05 19.49
N GLU A 28 47.73 -8.37 18.41
CA GLU A 28 47.07 -7.08 18.48
C GLU A 28 45.56 -7.23 18.32
N THR A 29 44.78 -6.62 19.22
CA THR A 29 43.31 -6.62 19.15
C THR A 29 42.79 -5.22 18.86
N THR A 30 42.00 -5.07 17.80
CA THR A 30 41.31 -3.80 17.50
C THR A 30 39.81 -3.95 17.76
N TYR A 31 39.27 -3.14 18.69
CA TYR A 31 37.84 -3.04 18.96
C TYR A 31 37.21 -2.01 18.00
N ASP A 32 36.22 -2.43 17.20
CA ASP A 32 35.43 -1.54 16.34
C ASP A 32 34.14 -1.15 17.08
N PRO A 33 34.04 0.07 17.65
CA PRO A 33 32.88 0.51 18.42
C PRO A 33 31.64 0.78 17.54
N THR A 34 31.77 0.74 16.20
CA THR A 34 30.66 0.98 15.27
C THR A 34 30.01 -0.29 14.75
N GLU A 35 30.56 -1.47 15.08
CA GLU A 35 30.02 -2.80 14.74
C GLU A 35 29.68 -3.00 13.24
N LYS A 36 30.27 -2.21 12.33
CA LYS A 36 29.97 -2.21 10.88
C LYS A 36 30.20 -3.56 10.19
N ASN A 37 30.85 -4.50 10.87
CA ASN A 37 31.18 -5.84 10.38
C ASN A 37 30.39 -6.96 11.09
N ILE A 38 29.39 -6.64 11.93
CA ILE A 38 28.47 -7.62 12.51
C ILE A 38 27.30 -7.82 11.52
N VAL A 39 27.26 -8.99 10.91
CA VAL A 39 26.21 -9.37 9.93
C VAL A 39 24.89 -9.61 10.68
N ASN A 40 23.81 -8.96 10.21
CA ASN A 40 22.45 -9.18 10.69
C ASN A 40 21.93 -10.55 10.23
N VAL A 41 21.64 -11.46 11.16
CA VAL A 41 21.13 -12.82 10.91
C VAL A 41 19.77 -12.80 10.22
N GLY A 42 18.97 -11.74 10.40
CA GLY A 42 17.75 -11.54 9.63
C GLY A 42 17.96 -11.54 8.12
N ASP A 43 19.02 -10.87 7.67
CA ASP A 43 19.42 -10.86 6.26
C ASP A 43 20.03 -12.22 5.86
N ILE A 44 20.77 -12.86 6.78
CA ILE A 44 21.36 -14.20 6.58
C ILE A 44 20.29 -15.26 6.30
N LEU A 45 19.15 -15.27 7.00
CA LEU A 45 18.12 -16.31 6.83
C LEU A 45 17.34 -16.17 5.51
N ASN A 46 17.06 -14.94 5.06
CA ASN A 46 16.51 -14.71 3.73
C ASN A 46 17.50 -15.13 2.64
N ASP A 47 18.79 -14.81 2.82
CA ASP A 47 19.86 -15.24 1.93
C ASP A 47 20.02 -16.77 1.91
N LEU A 48 19.86 -17.43 3.06
CA LEU A 48 19.85 -18.90 3.18
C LEU A 48 18.67 -19.51 2.43
N GLY A 49 17.46 -18.96 2.60
CA GLY A 49 16.27 -19.42 1.89
C GLY A 49 16.42 -19.31 0.36
N ASN A 50 16.90 -18.17 -0.13
CA ASN A 50 17.17 -17.96 -1.56
C ASN A 50 18.25 -18.91 -2.09
N LEU A 51 19.30 -19.16 -1.30
CA LEU A 51 20.37 -20.09 -1.66
C LEU A 51 19.85 -21.53 -1.75
N ILE A 52 19.02 -21.96 -0.79
CA ILE A 52 18.36 -23.28 -0.81
C ILE A 52 17.49 -23.42 -2.07
N ASP A 53 16.66 -22.43 -2.39
CA ASP A 53 15.81 -22.48 -3.58
C ASP A 53 16.66 -22.57 -4.87
N GLY A 54 17.81 -21.89 -4.91
CA GLY A 54 18.78 -22.00 -5.99
C GLY A 54 19.37 -23.40 -6.13
N ILE A 55 19.75 -24.02 -5.01
CA ILE A 55 20.30 -25.39 -4.97
C ILE A 55 19.25 -26.42 -5.41
N VAL A 56 18.03 -26.33 -4.86
CA VAL A 56 16.92 -27.22 -5.22
C VAL A 56 16.64 -27.17 -6.71
N LYS A 57 16.70 -25.98 -7.31
CA LYS A 57 16.54 -25.81 -8.76
C LYS A 57 17.62 -26.54 -9.57
N ILE A 58 18.89 -26.44 -9.16
CA ILE A 58 20.00 -27.16 -9.83
C ILE A 58 19.75 -28.67 -9.77
N ILE A 59 19.29 -29.19 -8.62
CA ILE A 59 19.00 -30.61 -8.46
C ILE A 59 17.78 -31.04 -9.32
N ASP A 60 16.73 -30.22 -9.38
CA ASP A 60 15.55 -30.50 -10.20
C ASP A 60 15.89 -30.52 -11.69
N ASP A 61 16.70 -29.56 -12.16
CA ASP A 61 17.19 -29.52 -13.53
C ASP A 61 18.04 -30.76 -13.82
N ALA A 62 18.87 -31.21 -12.87
CA ALA A 62 19.64 -32.45 -13.01
C ALA A 62 18.76 -33.70 -13.08
N ILE A 63 17.73 -33.82 -12.23
CA ILE A 63 16.79 -34.95 -12.24
C ILE A 63 16.02 -34.99 -13.56
N GLY A 64 15.51 -33.84 -14.03
CA GLY A 64 14.73 -33.76 -15.27
C GLY A 64 15.54 -34.03 -16.53
N ASN A 65 16.86 -33.82 -16.47
CA ASN A 65 17.76 -34.07 -17.59
C ASN A 65 18.45 -35.44 -17.51
N ASP A 66 18.23 -36.26 -16.48
CA ASP A 66 18.99 -37.49 -16.20
C ASP A 66 20.50 -37.23 -15.97
N GLY A 67 20.81 -36.23 -15.15
CA GLY A 67 22.16 -35.80 -14.75
C GLY A 67 22.49 -34.36 -15.13
N MET A 68 23.66 -33.89 -14.70
CA MET A 68 24.10 -32.49 -14.80
C MET A 68 25.46 -32.33 -15.49
N SER A 69 25.81 -31.09 -15.86
CA SER A 69 27.16 -30.79 -16.36
C SER A 69 28.17 -30.69 -15.23
N GLN A 70 29.47 -30.80 -15.53
CA GLN A 70 30.53 -30.57 -14.53
C GLN A 70 30.42 -29.16 -13.91
N SER A 71 30.08 -28.14 -14.72
CA SER A 71 29.89 -26.78 -14.23
C SER A 71 28.71 -26.64 -13.26
N ASP A 72 27.62 -27.38 -13.49
CA ASP A 72 26.46 -27.38 -12.58
C ASP A 72 26.79 -28.11 -11.28
N TYR A 73 27.59 -29.19 -11.36
CA TYR A 73 28.09 -29.90 -10.18
C TYR A 73 29.01 -29.03 -9.34
N ASP A 74 29.99 -28.36 -9.95
CA ASP A 74 30.91 -27.47 -9.24
C ASP A 74 30.13 -26.34 -8.53
N LYS A 75 29.14 -25.77 -9.22
CA LYS A 75 28.25 -24.77 -8.65
C LYS A 75 27.41 -25.31 -7.49
N LEU A 76 26.78 -26.48 -7.66
CA LEU A 76 26.04 -27.16 -6.60
C LEU A 76 26.93 -27.40 -5.38
N PHE A 77 28.15 -27.85 -5.61
CA PHE A 77 29.12 -28.14 -4.56
C PHE A 77 29.48 -26.88 -3.77
N ASP A 78 29.77 -25.78 -4.46
CA ASP A 78 30.08 -24.50 -3.84
C ASP A 78 28.87 -23.93 -3.08
N ASP A 79 27.68 -23.95 -3.69
CA ASP A 79 26.46 -23.41 -3.09
C ASP A 79 26.06 -24.20 -1.83
N VAL A 80 26.16 -25.53 -1.84
CA VAL A 80 25.90 -26.37 -0.66
C VAL A 80 26.92 -26.13 0.46
N ASN A 81 28.21 -26.03 0.14
CA ASN A 81 29.22 -25.75 1.16
C ASN A 81 29.04 -24.35 1.78
N ASN A 82 28.69 -23.36 0.96
CA ASN A 82 28.35 -22.01 1.42
C ASN A 82 27.10 -22.01 2.30
N LEU A 83 26.07 -22.76 1.92
CA LEU A 83 24.84 -22.95 2.71
C LEU A 83 25.19 -23.49 4.10
N ILE A 84 25.94 -24.58 4.17
CA ILE A 84 26.30 -25.21 5.45
C ILE A 84 27.19 -24.31 6.29
N GLY A 85 28.19 -23.64 5.68
CA GLY A 85 29.07 -22.72 6.39
C GLY A 85 28.31 -21.57 7.06
N LYS A 86 27.39 -20.93 6.31
CA LYS A 86 26.52 -19.88 6.85
C LYS A 86 25.56 -20.42 7.92
N ASN A 87 24.97 -21.59 7.67
CA ASN A 87 23.98 -22.17 8.58
C ASN A 87 24.57 -22.56 9.93
N ASN A 88 25.74 -23.20 9.94
CA ASN A 88 26.43 -23.61 11.15
C ASN A 88 26.82 -22.39 12.01
N GLN A 89 27.34 -21.33 11.39
CA GLN A 89 27.66 -20.09 12.10
C GLN A 89 26.44 -19.50 12.81
N ASP A 90 25.29 -19.47 12.13
CA ASP A 90 24.03 -18.97 12.69
C ASP A 90 23.50 -19.88 13.81
N THR A 91 23.43 -21.20 13.56
CA THR A 91 22.98 -22.19 14.54
C THR A 91 23.82 -22.13 15.83
N SER A 92 25.15 -22.01 15.70
CA SER A 92 26.04 -21.85 16.86
C SER A 92 25.79 -20.53 17.61
N SER A 93 25.59 -19.42 16.89
CA SER A 93 25.27 -18.12 17.50
C SER A 93 23.98 -18.15 18.33
N LEU A 94 22.92 -18.78 17.80
CA LEU A 94 21.64 -18.90 18.51
C LEU A 94 21.71 -19.86 19.69
N TYR A 95 22.52 -20.92 19.56
CA TYR A 95 22.79 -21.85 20.66
C TYR A 95 23.56 -21.17 21.81
N ASP A 96 24.59 -20.40 21.49
CA ASP A 96 25.40 -19.70 22.49
C ASP A 96 24.56 -18.66 23.28
N GLN A 97 23.48 -18.15 22.67
CA GLN A 97 22.50 -17.27 23.30
C GLN A 97 21.40 -18.01 24.09
N GLY A 98 21.41 -19.34 24.14
CA GLY A 98 20.40 -20.16 24.80
C GLY A 98 19.02 -20.16 24.11
N LEU A 99 18.93 -19.70 22.85
CA LEU A 99 17.67 -19.57 22.13
C LEU A 99 17.20 -20.89 21.52
N ILE A 100 18.14 -21.70 21.05
CA ILE A 100 17.85 -23.06 20.55
C ILE A 100 18.34 -24.11 21.53
N THR A 101 17.68 -25.26 21.51
CA THR A 101 18.03 -26.38 22.39
C THR A 101 19.27 -27.13 21.86
N PRO A 102 20.03 -27.82 22.75
CA PRO A 102 21.09 -28.73 22.31
C PRO A 102 20.59 -29.80 21.33
N LYS A 103 19.34 -30.24 21.49
CA LYS A 103 18.70 -31.21 20.60
C LYS A 103 18.55 -30.66 19.18
N LEU A 104 17.96 -29.48 19.01
CA LEU A 104 17.75 -28.88 17.68
C LEU A 104 19.09 -28.59 16.99
N LYS A 105 20.08 -28.07 17.74
CA LYS A 105 21.45 -27.89 17.23
C LYS A 105 22.02 -29.19 16.68
N LYS A 106 21.91 -30.29 17.44
CA LYS A 106 22.40 -31.60 17.02
C LYS A 106 21.67 -32.13 15.78
N GLU A 107 20.34 -32.01 15.72
CA GLU A 107 19.56 -32.41 14.53
C GLU A 107 20.02 -31.67 13.26
N ILE A 108 20.33 -30.37 13.37
CA ILE A 108 20.87 -29.57 12.26
C ILE A 108 22.28 -30.03 11.88
N GLU A 109 23.18 -30.22 12.86
CA GLU A 109 24.57 -30.66 12.61
C GLU A 109 24.62 -32.05 11.97
N ASP A 110 23.79 -33.00 12.45
CA ASP A 110 23.69 -34.36 11.89
C ASP A 110 23.19 -34.31 10.43
N LEU A 111 22.22 -33.44 10.12
CA LEU A 111 21.69 -33.27 8.77
C LEU A 111 22.68 -32.57 7.82
N GLU A 112 23.38 -31.53 8.29
CA GLU A 112 24.46 -30.88 7.54
C GLU A 112 25.57 -31.88 7.17
N GLN A 113 25.90 -32.79 8.09
CA GLN A 113 26.89 -33.83 7.84
C GLN A 113 26.38 -34.84 6.80
N LYS A 114 25.12 -35.26 6.90
CA LYS A 114 24.48 -36.14 5.93
C LYS A 114 24.50 -35.55 4.51
N ILE A 115 24.12 -34.27 4.37
CA ILE A 115 24.16 -33.54 3.09
C ILE A 115 25.58 -33.50 2.49
N LYS A 116 26.61 -33.25 3.31
CA LYS A 116 28.01 -33.26 2.84
C LYS A 116 28.44 -34.62 2.31
N ASP A 117 28.01 -35.70 2.96
CA ASP A 117 28.40 -37.04 2.58
C ASP A 117 27.65 -37.47 1.31
N GLU A 118 26.36 -37.17 1.20
CA GLU A 118 25.59 -37.40 -0.04
C GLU A 118 26.15 -36.62 -1.24
N LEU A 119 26.58 -35.36 -1.04
CA LEU A 119 27.18 -34.53 -2.09
C LEU A 119 28.52 -35.09 -2.62
N LYS A 120 29.36 -35.66 -1.74
CA LYS A 120 30.63 -36.30 -2.16
C LYS A 120 30.39 -37.53 -3.04
N ASP A 121 29.32 -38.28 -2.75
CA ASP A 121 28.97 -39.51 -3.45
C ASP A 121 28.17 -39.27 -4.75
N LEU A 122 27.93 -38.01 -5.11
CA LEU A 122 27.10 -37.58 -6.23
C LEU A 122 27.87 -37.43 -7.56
N THR A 123 29.16 -37.77 -7.60
CA THR A 123 29.98 -37.66 -8.82
C THR A 123 29.44 -38.46 -10.02
N CYS A 124 28.61 -39.49 -9.77
CA CYS A 124 27.90 -40.24 -10.81
C CYS A 124 26.92 -39.38 -11.65
N ALA A 125 26.52 -38.21 -11.15
CA ALA A 125 25.51 -37.36 -11.78
C ALA A 125 26.11 -36.47 -12.88
N VAL A 126 27.44 -36.42 -12.99
CA VAL A 126 28.14 -35.59 -13.97
C VAL A 126 28.24 -36.30 -15.31
N LYS A 127 27.74 -35.66 -16.36
CA LYS A 127 27.76 -36.16 -17.75
C LYS A 127 29.06 -35.80 -18.48
N ASP A 128 30.21 -36.30 -18.03
CA ASP A 128 31.44 -36.19 -18.83
C ASP A 128 31.61 -37.45 -19.70
N ASP A 129 31.47 -37.23 -21.02
CA ASP A 129 31.63 -38.16 -22.15
C ASP A 129 31.18 -39.61 -21.90
N LYS A 130 29.91 -39.88 -22.25
CA LYS A 130 29.35 -41.23 -22.41
C LYS A 130 30.33 -42.13 -23.18
N LYS A 131 31.17 -42.91 -22.49
CA LYS A 131 31.58 -44.21 -23.02
C LYS A 131 30.31 -45.03 -23.12
N LYS A 132 29.78 -45.13 -24.35
CA LYS A 132 28.72 -46.06 -24.72
C LYS A 132 29.03 -47.43 -24.10
N GLY A 133 28.27 -47.81 -23.08
CA GLY A 133 28.28 -49.17 -22.52
C GLY A 133 28.41 -49.26 -20.99
N SER A 134 27.50 -48.66 -20.23
CA SER A 134 27.24 -49.09 -18.84
C SER A 134 25.74 -49.03 -18.54
N ASP A 135 25.28 -50.04 -17.81
CA ASP A 135 23.89 -50.51 -17.68
C ASP A 135 22.89 -49.52 -17.06
N GLU A 136 21.61 -49.60 -17.45
CA GLU A 136 20.42 -48.88 -16.90
C GLU A 136 20.34 -48.86 -15.36
N VAL A 137 20.99 -49.83 -14.69
CA VAL A 137 21.01 -49.99 -13.23
C VAL A 137 21.81 -48.89 -12.52
N ALA A 138 22.85 -48.33 -13.15
CA ALA A 138 23.68 -47.27 -12.55
C ALA A 138 23.04 -45.87 -12.64
N GLU A 139 22.21 -45.63 -13.67
CA GLU A 139 21.53 -44.37 -13.92
C GLU A 139 20.37 -44.15 -12.93
N THR A 140 19.66 -45.23 -12.57
CA THR A 140 18.56 -45.21 -11.58
C THR A 140 19.07 -44.92 -10.16
N ASP A 141 20.24 -45.46 -9.77
CA ASP A 141 20.86 -45.22 -8.46
C ASP A 141 21.28 -43.75 -8.29
N CYS A 142 21.82 -43.14 -9.34
CA CYS A 142 22.31 -41.76 -9.26
C CYS A 142 21.17 -40.73 -9.18
N ILE A 143 20.09 -40.93 -9.94
CA ILE A 143 18.87 -40.10 -9.80
C ILE A 143 18.26 -40.26 -8.40
N GLN A 144 18.32 -41.46 -7.82
CA GLN A 144 17.87 -41.67 -6.45
C GLN A 144 18.72 -40.90 -5.43
N LYS A 145 20.05 -40.84 -5.61
CA LYS A 145 20.93 -40.00 -4.78
C LYS A 145 20.61 -38.52 -4.89
N LEU A 146 20.31 -38.00 -6.10
CA LEU A 146 19.85 -36.62 -6.28
C LEU A 146 18.54 -36.34 -5.53
N LYS A 147 17.59 -37.29 -5.57
CA LYS A 147 16.32 -37.17 -4.83
C LYS A 147 16.53 -37.17 -3.32
N ASN A 148 17.44 -38.00 -2.81
CA ASN A 148 17.78 -38.03 -1.38
C ASN A 148 18.42 -36.70 -0.94
N LEU A 149 19.41 -36.21 -1.70
CA LEU A 149 20.06 -34.92 -1.43
C LEU A 149 19.05 -33.77 -1.42
N LYS A 150 18.12 -33.76 -2.39
CA LYS A 150 17.03 -32.78 -2.42
C LYS A 150 16.18 -32.86 -1.14
N ALA A 151 15.78 -34.07 -0.75
CA ALA A 151 14.93 -34.27 0.43
C ALA A 151 15.62 -33.77 1.72
N ASP A 152 16.90 -34.04 1.88
CA ASP A 152 17.67 -33.59 3.04
C ASP A 152 17.88 -32.07 3.07
N ILE A 153 18.09 -31.45 1.90
CA ILE A 153 18.20 -29.98 1.79
C ILE A 153 16.86 -29.31 2.12
N GLU A 154 15.73 -29.89 1.69
CA GLU A 154 14.39 -29.41 2.06
C GLU A 154 14.09 -29.66 3.55
N GLU A 155 14.57 -30.76 4.13
CA GLU A 155 14.49 -30.99 5.58
C GLU A 155 15.31 -29.93 6.35
N LEU A 156 16.51 -29.59 5.85
CA LEU A 156 17.34 -28.54 6.44
C LEU A 156 16.65 -27.18 6.37
N LYS A 157 15.94 -26.88 5.27
CA LYS A 157 15.10 -25.69 5.13
C LYS A 157 14.02 -25.63 6.20
N SER A 158 13.34 -26.75 6.45
CA SER A 158 12.32 -26.86 7.50
C SER A 158 12.92 -26.64 8.90
N LYS A 159 14.07 -27.24 9.19
CA LYS A 159 14.80 -27.03 10.46
C LYS A 159 15.27 -25.60 10.64
N ASN A 160 15.68 -24.94 9.55
CA ASN A 160 16.04 -23.53 9.58
C ASN A 160 14.83 -22.62 9.82
N ALA A 161 13.64 -22.99 9.33
CA ALA A 161 12.41 -22.29 9.68
C ALA A 161 12.06 -22.46 11.17
N GLU A 162 12.19 -23.68 11.73
CA GLU A 162 12.03 -23.92 13.17
C GLU A 162 13.01 -23.06 14.01
N LYS A 163 14.27 -23.01 13.59
CA LYS A 163 15.33 -22.17 14.19
C LYS A 163 14.99 -20.67 14.12
N ASP A 164 14.54 -20.20 12.97
CA ASP A 164 14.12 -18.80 12.75
C ASP A 164 12.99 -18.41 13.71
N GLU A 165 12.04 -19.31 13.93
CA GLU A 165 10.96 -19.07 14.88
C GLU A 165 11.42 -19.04 16.35
N MET A 166 12.42 -19.86 16.70
CA MET A 166 12.96 -19.95 18.06
C MET A 166 13.82 -18.74 18.46
N ARG A 167 14.40 -18.02 17.50
CA ARG A 167 15.28 -16.87 17.80
C ARG A 167 14.51 -15.68 18.41
N CYS A 168 13.21 -15.62 18.16
CA CYS A 168 12.37 -14.51 18.60
C CYS A 168 12.09 -14.62 20.11
N ILE A 169 12.19 -13.48 20.78
CA ILE A 169 11.76 -13.33 22.17
C ILE A 169 10.74 -12.19 22.28
N TRP A 170 10.03 -12.15 23.39
CA TRP A 170 9.02 -11.15 23.71
C TRP A 170 9.49 -10.38 24.91
N ASN A 171 10.07 -9.20 24.68
CA ASN A 171 10.36 -8.26 25.75
C ASN A 171 9.04 -7.71 26.30
N ILE A 172 8.94 -7.57 27.63
CA ILE A 172 7.75 -7.04 28.28
C ILE A 172 8.08 -5.78 29.10
N ALA A 173 7.09 -4.90 29.27
CA ALA A 173 7.21 -3.79 30.20
C ALA A 173 7.24 -4.30 31.65
N PRO A 174 7.96 -3.61 32.57
CA PRO A 174 7.94 -3.96 33.99
C PRO A 174 6.52 -4.05 34.53
N ASN A 175 6.23 -5.12 35.28
CA ASN A 175 4.90 -5.36 35.83
C ASN A 175 5.01 -5.92 37.25
N GLU A 176 4.57 -5.13 38.22
CA GLU A 176 4.62 -5.45 39.65
C GLU A 176 3.89 -6.76 39.99
N ASN A 177 2.84 -7.12 39.24
CA ASN A 177 2.06 -8.33 39.49
C ASN A 177 2.83 -9.62 39.18
N LEU A 178 3.98 -9.52 38.50
CA LEU A 178 4.84 -10.63 38.10
C LEU A 178 5.93 -10.93 39.15
N LYS A 179 6.08 -10.08 40.17
CA LYS A 179 7.14 -10.24 41.17
C LYS A 179 6.96 -11.49 42.01
N GLY A 180 8.05 -12.26 42.16
CA GLY A 180 8.11 -13.42 43.05
C GLY A 180 7.18 -14.58 42.67
N LYS A 181 6.75 -14.66 41.41
CA LYS A 181 5.83 -15.70 40.92
C LYS A 181 6.57 -16.90 40.33
N THR A 182 5.81 -17.95 40.01
CA THR A 182 6.29 -19.18 39.39
C THR A 182 6.09 -19.16 37.88
N TYR A 183 7.14 -19.56 37.16
CA TYR A 183 7.20 -19.57 35.70
C TYR A 183 7.87 -20.84 35.19
N TYR A 184 7.67 -21.12 33.91
CA TYR A 184 8.53 -22.03 33.17
C TYR A 184 9.81 -21.32 32.73
N PHE A 185 10.92 -22.02 32.84
CA PHE A 185 12.22 -21.64 32.30
C PHE A 185 12.67 -22.71 31.32
N GLN A 186 13.25 -22.32 30.20
CA GLN A 186 13.83 -23.26 29.23
C GLN A 186 15.03 -23.95 29.89
N ILE A 187 15.17 -25.26 29.71
CA ILE A 187 16.34 -26.04 30.12
C ILE A 187 16.84 -26.95 28.99
N SER A 188 18.09 -27.40 29.05
CA SER A 188 18.71 -28.32 28.06
C SER A 188 18.03 -29.67 27.97
N GLU A 189 17.58 -30.20 29.10
CA GLU A 189 17.13 -31.58 29.22
C GLU A 189 15.61 -31.67 29.09
N LYS A 190 15.13 -32.66 28.32
CA LYS A 190 13.73 -33.03 28.34
C LYS A 190 13.39 -33.58 29.72
N ASN A 191 12.45 -32.94 30.39
CA ASN A 191 11.79 -33.54 31.55
C ASN A 191 10.73 -34.56 31.08
N ASN A 192 10.14 -35.28 32.02
CA ASN A 192 9.13 -36.32 31.77
C ASN A 192 7.85 -35.83 31.05
N ASP A 193 7.68 -34.51 30.89
CA ASP A 193 6.60 -33.84 30.14
C ASP A 193 6.95 -33.57 28.67
N GLY A 194 8.20 -33.83 28.26
CA GLY A 194 8.64 -33.79 26.86
C GLY A 194 8.99 -32.40 26.30
N GLU A 195 8.85 -31.32 27.07
CA GLU A 195 8.92 -29.93 26.55
C GLU A 195 10.24 -29.19 26.81
N GLY A 196 11.21 -29.76 27.53
CA GLY A 196 12.50 -29.08 27.77
C GLY A 196 12.36 -27.78 28.58
N LYS A 197 11.39 -27.74 29.50
CA LYS A 197 11.14 -26.62 30.43
C LYS A 197 11.11 -27.11 31.85
N LYS A 198 11.48 -26.25 32.79
CA LYS A 198 11.39 -26.52 34.23
C LYS A 198 10.69 -25.40 34.96
N LEU A 199 9.92 -25.80 35.97
CA LEU A 199 9.13 -24.90 36.79
C LEU A 199 10.00 -24.32 37.93
N TYR A 200 10.14 -23.01 37.99
CA TYR A 200 10.88 -22.33 39.05
C TYR A 200 10.11 -21.10 39.56
N LYS A 201 10.33 -20.78 40.83
CA LYS A 201 9.84 -19.54 41.44
C LYS A 201 10.96 -18.51 41.51
N LEU A 202 10.66 -17.29 41.08
CA LEU A 202 11.55 -16.14 41.27
C LEU A 202 11.47 -15.66 42.72
N LYS A 203 12.58 -15.14 43.25
CA LYS A 203 12.61 -14.55 44.60
C LYS A 203 11.68 -13.34 44.69
N GLU A 204 11.29 -13.03 45.92
CA GLU A 204 10.48 -11.83 46.20
C GLU A 204 11.17 -10.57 45.63
N GLY A 205 10.42 -9.80 44.84
CA GLY A 205 10.92 -8.60 44.16
C GLY A 205 11.50 -8.81 42.76
N ASP A 206 11.86 -10.05 42.40
CA ASP A 206 12.38 -10.38 41.07
C ASP A 206 11.23 -10.64 40.08
N TYR A 207 11.40 -10.24 38.82
CA TYR A 207 10.35 -10.34 37.82
C TYR A 207 10.91 -10.61 36.41
N PRO A 208 10.17 -11.35 35.55
CA PRO A 208 10.55 -11.57 34.17
C PRO A 208 10.50 -10.27 33.37
N ILE A 209 11.40 -10.14 32.40
CA ILE A 209 11.42 -9.01 31.46
C ILE A 209 11.40 -9.48 30.00
N SER A 210 11.59 -10.77 29.74
CA SER A 210 11.27 -11.35 28.43
C SER A 210 10.91 -12.83 28.49
N PHE A 211 10.16 -13.27 27.48
CA PHE A 211 9.78 -14.67 27.27
C PHE A 211 10.24 -15.16 25.89
N ASN A 212 10.44 -16.46 25.72
CA ASN A 212 10.68 -17.06 24.41
C ASN A 212 9.37 -17.57 23.78
N LYS A 213 9.44 -18.09 22.54
CA LYS A 213 8.27 -18.62 21.80
C LYS A 213 7.56 -19.73 22.56
N ASN A 214 8.30 -20.49 23.37
CA ASN A 214 7.77 -21.58 24.18
C ASN A 214 7.12 -21.10 25.48
N LYS A 215 6.89 -19.79 25.66
CA LYS A 215 6.27 -19.18 26.85
C LYS A 215 7.12 -19.37 28.13
N ALA A 216 8.40 -19.68 27.97
CA ALA A 216 9.34 -19.76 29.08
C ALA A 216 10.04 -18.41 29.27
N VAL A 217 10.40 -18.08 30.51
CA VAL A 217 11.21 -16.89 30.82
C VAL A 217 12.55 -17.03 30.11
N TYR A 218 12.90 -16.02 29.30
CA TYR A 218 14.21 -15.92 28.68
C TYR A 218 15.12 -14.99 29.49
N THR A 219 14.61 -13.84 29.95
CA THR A 219 15.38 -12.97 30.85
C THR A 219 14.52 -12.41 31.97
N PHE A 220 15.16 -12.08 33.09
CA PHE A 220 14.50 -11.49 34.25
C PHE A 220 15.44 -10.52 34.97
N LYS A 221 14.86 -9.63 35.77
CA LYS A 221 15.60 -8.64 36.56
C LYS A 221 15.61 -9.07 38.02
N SER A 222 16.80 -9.03 38.63
CA SER A 222 17.00 -9.24 40.06
C SER A 222 18.04 -8.26 40.59
N LYS A 223 17.71 -7.53 41.67
CA LYS A 223 18.59 -6.53 42.30
C LYS A 223 19.24 -5.55 41.30
N GLY A 224 18.47 -5.11 40.30
CA GLY A 224 18.95 -4.20 39.26
C GLY A 224 19.79 -4.84 38.15
N LYS A 225 20.15 -6.12 38.26
CA LYS A 225 20.89 -6.89 37.25
C LYS A 225 19.93 -7.68 36.37
N ILE A 226 20.32 -7.89 35.11
CA ILE A 226 19.62 -8.76 34.17
C ILE A 226 20.28 -10.13 34.20
N TYR A 227 19.45 -11.16 34.30
CA TYR A 227 19.86 -12.56 34.25
C TYR A 227 19.36 -13.22 32.97
N ARG A 228 20.22 -14.01 32.34
CA ARG A 228 20.02 -14.67 31.05
C ARG A 228 20.42 -16.15 31.14
N PRO A 229 19.89 -17.05 30.29
CA PRO A 229 20.29 -18.44 30.28
C PRO A 229 21.74 -18.60 29.82
N PHE A 230 22.42 -19.61 30.37
CA PHE A 230 23.65 -20.14 29.78
C PHE A 230 23.36 -20.83 28.44
N SER A 231 24.37 -21.05 27.60
CA SER A 231 24.18 -21.57 26.22
C SER A 231 23.44 -22.91 26.17
N ASP A 232 23.68 -23.79 27.14
CA ASP A 232 22.96 -25.05 27.30
C ASP A 232 21.66 -24.92 28.10
N ASN A 233 21.20 -23.73 28.47
CA ASN A 233 20.04 -23.47 29.32
C ASN A 233 20.09 -24.16 30.72
N SER A 234 21.26 -24.57 31.22
CA SER A 234 21.39 -25.29 32.50
C SER A 234 21.28 -24.40 33.73
N TYR A 235 21.67 -23.12 33.63
CA TYR A 235 21.55 -22.12 34.70
C TYR A 235 21.40 -20.70 34.12
N TYR A 236 21.10 -19.73 34.97
CA TYR A 236 20.97 -18.32 34.60
C TYR A 236 22.07 -17.50 35.28
N PHE A 237 22.65 -16.55 34.55
CA PHE A 237 23.76 -15.72 35.03
C PHE A 237 23.60 -14.25 34.64
N SER A 238 24.32 -13.37 35.35
CA SER A 238 24.37 -11.94 35.03
C SER A 238 25.58 -11.59 34.16
N ASN A 239 25.35 -10.87 33.05
CA ASN A 239 26.40 -10.40 32.14
C ASN A 239 27.45 -9.51 32.82
N THR A 240 27.14 -8.90 33.97
CA THR A 240 28.03 -7.93 34.63
C THR A 240 28.92 -8.51 35.71
N SER A 241 28.68 -9.75 36.15
CA SER A 241 29.36 -10.27 37.35
C SER A 241 29.55 -11.79 37.42
N GLU A 242 29.19 -12.55 36.38
CA GLU A 242 29.21 -14.03 36.37
C GLU A 242 28.36 -14.68 37.49
N ASP A 243 27.57 -13.89 38.23
CA ASP A 243 26.75 -14.38 39.34
C ASP A 243 25.68 -15.35 38.82
N LYS A 244 25.72 -16.60 39.29
CA LYS A 244 24.67 -17.58 39.05
C LYS A 244 23.43 -17.26 39.88
N TYR A 245 22.26 -17.33 39.27
CA TYR A 245 20.99 -17.20 39.98
C TYR A 245 20.57 -18.54 40.58
N VAL A 246 20.16 -18.52 41.85
CA VAL A 246 19.60 -19.68 42.54
C VAL A 246 18.09 -19.49 42.65
N PHE A 247 17.35 -20.38 41.99
CA PHE A 247 15.89 -20.39 41.98
C PHE A 247 15.29 -20.97 43.26
N GLU A 248 14.07 -20.54 43.59
CA GLU A 248 13.21 -21.23 44.55
C GLU A 248 12.41 -22.34 43.83
N THR A 249 12.02 -23.39 44.57
CA THR A 249 11.15 -24.44 44.03
C THR A 249 9.78 -23.86 43.65
N GLY A 250 9.36 -24.07 42.40
CA GLY A 250 8.04 -23.63 41.93
C GLY A 250 6.91 -24.59 42.32
N ASP A 251 5.69 -24.09 42.39
CA ASP A 251 4.45 -24.87 42.52
C ASP A 251 3.51 -24.57 41.33
N ALA A 252 3.02 -25.63 40.68
CA ALA A 252 2.09 -25.54 39.56
C ALA A 252 0.80 -24.77 39.91
N LYS A 253 0.38 -24.75 41.17
CA LYS A 253 -0.78 -23.95 41.62
C LYS A 253 -0.56 -22.45 41.55
N SER A 254 0.71 -22.01 41.53
CA SER A 254 1.13 -20.61 41.49
C SER A 254 1.73 -20.20 40.14
N LEU A 255 1.67 -21.12 39.16
CA LEU A 255 2.15 -20.90 37.80
C LEU A 255 1.35 -19.77 37.14
N VAL A 256 2.07 -18.84 36.54
CA VAL A 256 1.50 -17.78 35.73
C VAL A 256 1.20 -18.30 34.33
N ASP A 257 -0.05 -18.11 33.87
CA ASP A 257 -0.45 -18.46 32.51
C ASP A 257 0.01 -17.39 31.52
N ILE A 258 0.69 -17.81 30.45
CA ILE A 258 1.27 -16.92 29.43
C ILE A 258 0.75 -17.37 28.07
N LYS A 259 0.14 -16.44 27.34
CA LYS A 259 -0.29 -16.64 25.97
C LYS A 259 0.34 -15.58 25.08
N ILE A 260 0.86 -16.02 23.95
CA ILE A 260 1.33 -15.18 22.86
C ILE A 260 0.32 -15.38 21.74
N ASP A 261 -0.21 -14.29 21.19
CA ASP A 261 -1.12 -14.35 20.05
C ASP A 261 -0.34 -14.74 18.79
N ASP A 262 -0.83 -15.76 18.08
CA ASP A 262 -0.17 -16.29 16.89
C ASP A 262 -0.20 -15.31 15.70
N ASN A 263 -1.13 -14.36 15.69
CA ASN A 263 -1.35 -13.38 14.62
C ASN A 263 -0.80 -11.99 14.96
N ASN A 264 -0.74 -11.65 16.25
CA ASN A 264 -0.12 -10.42 16.75
C ASN A 264 1.03 -10.76 17.70
N ALA A 265 2.26 -10.71 17.18
CA ALA A 265 3.42 -11.05 17.97
C ALA A 265 3.64 -10.11 19.17
N ASN A 266 3.00 -8.94 19.27
CA ASN A 266 3.12 -8.11 20.47
C ASN A 266 1.94 -8.24 21.44
N ALA A 267 0.91 -9.01 21.07
CA ALA A 267 -0.19 -9.32 21.97
C ALA A 267 0.20 -10.50 22.87
N VAL A 268 0.72 -10.16 24.05
CA VAL A 268 0.98 -11.12 25.11
C VAL A 268 -0.05 -10.95 26.20
N THR A 269 -0.63 -12.07 26.64
CA THR A 269 -1.60 -12.11 27.74
C THR A 269 -0.97 -12.86 28.91
N ILE A 270 -1.00 -12.25 30.09
CA ILE A 270 -0.58 -12.88 31.33
C ILE A 270 -1.79 -13.00 32.26
N ASN A 271 -2.14 -14.22 32.66
CA ASN A 271 -3.33 -14.54 33.48
C ASN A 271 -4.63 -13.90 32.92
N GLY A 272 -4.80 -13.92 31.59
CA GLY A 272 -5.96 -13.31 30.92
C GLY A 272 -5.89 -11.80 30.73
N VAL A 273 -4.84 -11.12 31.21
CA VAL A 273 -4.64 -9.67 31.05
C VAL A 273 -3.61 -9.37 29.96
N GLN A 274 -4.00 -8.57 28.96
CA GLN A 274 -3.08 -8.12 27.92
C GLN A 274 -2.01 -7.19 28.51
N ILE A 275 -0.75 -7.45 28.18
CA ILE A 275 0.39 -6.63 28.61
C ILE A 275 1.09 -6.01 27.41
N THR A 276 1.81 -4.92 27.65
CA THR A 276 2.71 -4.33 26.64
C THR A 276 3.90 -5.25 26.44
N ALA A 277 4.00 -5.83 25.25
CA ALA A 277 5.10 -6.67 24.81
C ALA A 277 5.64 -6.20 23.45
N GLN A 278 6.89 -6.54 23.15
CA GLN A 278 7.48 -6.37 21.83
C GLN A 278 8.29 -7.61 21.47
N GLN A 279 7.94 -8.22 20.34
CA GLN A 279 8.73 -9.26 19.73
C GLN A 279 10.05 -8.67 19.22
N ASP A 280 11.15 -9.33 19.58
CA ASP A 280 12.50 -9.02 19.13
C ASP A 280 13.14 -10.30 18.59
N CYS A 281 13.35 -10.32 17.27
CA CYS A 281 14.05 -11.38 16.56
C CYS A 281 15.44 -10.91 16.07
N THR A 282 15.89 -9.71 16.46
CA THR A 282 17.13 -9.08 15.96
C THR A 282 18.34 -9.51 16.75
N ASP A 283 19.53 -9.60 16.15
CA ASP A 283 20.76 -10.09 16.82
C ASP A 283 21.41 -9.04 17.73
N ALA A 284 20.63 -8.05 18.13
CA ALA A 284 21.12 -6.93 18.91
C ALA A 284 21.59 -7.39 20.29
N LYS A 285 22.67 -6.77 20.76
CA LYS A 285 23.16 -6.83 22.15
C LYS A 285 22.08 -6.48 23.20
N GLU A 286 21.04 -5.78 22.74
CA GLU A 286 19.87 -5.34 23.50
C GLU A 286 18.77 -6.41 23.66
N ARG A 287 18.86 -7.55 22.95
CA ARG A 287 17.91 -8.67 23.05
C ARG A 287 17.77 -9.13 24.50
N GLY A 288 16.54 -9.19 25.02
CA GLY A 288 16.24 -9.65 26.38
C GLY A 288 16.61 -8.64 27.45
N LYS A 289 16.53 -7.34 27.17
CA LYS A 289 16.67 -6.29 28.19
C LYS A 289 15.35 -5.79 28.76
N GLY A 290 14.23 -6.34 28.31
CA GLY A 290 12.91 -5.82 28.62
C GLY A 290 12.57 -4.57 27.82
N LEU A 291 11.34 -4.11 27.94
CA LEU A 291 10.92 -2.87 27.27
C LEU A 291 11.31 -1.66 28.11
N SER A 292 11.53 -0.55 27.41
CA SER A 292 11.60 0.76 28.03
C SER A 292 10.34 1.02 28.86
N GLU A 293 10.49 1.59 30.06
CA GLU A 293 9.35 2.08 30.85
C GLU A 293 8.54 3.14 30.10
N ASN A 294 9.15 3.78 29.09
CA ASN A 294 8.52 4.77 28.24
C ASN A 294 7.62 4.15 27.16
N LEU A 295 7.69 2.83 26.89
CA LEU A 295 6.88 2.21 25.85
C LEU A 295 5.43 2.04 26.31
N VAL A 296 4.51 2.74 25.64
CA VAL A 296 3.09 2.80 26.01
C VAL A 296 2.20 1.91 25.14
N PHE A 297 2.59 1.67 23.88
CA PHE A 297 1.87 0.80 22.95
C PHE A 297 2.86 0.17 21.98
N SER A 298 2.60 -1.09 21.61
CA SER A 298 3.36 -1.77 20.58
C SER A 298 2.49 -2.83 19.93
N THR A 299 2.49 -2.90 18.60
CA THR A 299 1.84 -4.00 17.87
C THR A 299 2.74 -4.48 16.73
N VAL A 300 2.76 -5.79 16.49
CA VAL A 300 3.46 -6.42 15.37
C VAL A 300 2.47 -7.39 14.74
N VAL A 301 2.01 -7.05 13.54
CA VAL A 301 1.12 -7.90 12.77
C VAL A 301 1.98 -8.68 11.77
N LYS A 302 2.00 -10.01 11.93
CA LYS A 302 2.92 -10.88 11.18
C LYS A 302 2.77 -10.66 9.67
N GLY A 303 3.90 -10.42 9.00
CA GLY A 303 3.95 -10.19 7.56
C GLY A 303 3.39 -8.85 7.09
N LYS A 304 2.89 -7.98 7.98
CA LYS A 304 2.28 -6.70 7.61
C LYS A 304 3.10 -5.50 8.09
N TYR A 305 3.10 -5.23 9.39
CA TYR A 305 3.77 -4.05 9.96
C TYR A 305 4.17 -4.23 11.43
N SER A 306 5.04 -3.35 11.91
CA SER A 306 5.30 -3.11 13.31
C SER A 306 5.16 -1.63 13.65
N ILE A 307 4.61 -1.34 14.82
CA ILE A 307 4.47 0.02 15.35
C ILE A 307 4.74 -0.01 16.85
N SER A 308 5.55 0.94 17.32
CA SER A 308 5.78 1.20 18.74
C SER A 308 5.56 2.67 19.05
N ILE A 309 4.96 2.96 20.21
CA ILE A 309 4.73 4.30 20.72
C ILE A 309 5.42 4.39 22.07
N GLU A 310 6.36 5.31 22.18
CA GLU A 310 7.04 5.66 23.42
C GLU A 310 6.64 7.06 23.88
N GLN A 311 6.60 7.28 25.19
CA GLN A 311 6.41 8.59 25.79
C GLN A 311 7.75 9.10 26.31
N ASP A 312 8.22 10.23 25.79
CA ASP A 312 9.46 10.83 26.28
C ASP A 312 9.31 11.37 27.72
N GLY A 313 10.43 11.72 28.35
CA GLY A 313 10.44 12.26 29.71
C GLY A 313 9.72 13.63 29.88
N LYS A 314 9.21 14.22 28.80
CA LYS A 314 8.39 15.44 28.80
C LYS A 314 6.91 15.14 28.56
N GLY A 315 6.53 13.87 28.50
CA GLY A 315 5.15 13.41 28.27
C GLY A 315 4.74 13.37 26.80
N LYS A 316 5.65 13.60 25.84
CA LYS A 316 5.34 13.61 24.41
C LYS A 316 5.46 12.21 23.82
N PHE A 317 4.47 11.81 23.03
CA PHE A 317 4.51 10.54 22.30
C PHE A 317 5.40 10.60 21.05
N ILE A 318 6.16 9.53 20.84
CA ILE A 318 7.02 9.29 19.68
C ILE A 318 6.64 7.92 19.11
N SER A 319 6.20 7.89 17.86
CA SER A 319 5.89 6.65 17.15
C SER A 319 7.06 6.18 16.29
N THR A 320 7.29 4.86 16.21
CA THR A 320 8.18 4.22 15.22
C THR A 320 7.39 3.18 14.44
N PHE A 321 7.31 3.32 13.11
CA PHE A 321 6.54 2.43 12.22
C PHE A 321 7.48 1.75 11.21
N LYS A 322 7.24 0.47 10.90
CA LYS A 322 7.92 -0.27 9.82
C LYS A 322 6.99 -1.24 9.12
N LEU A 323 7.19 -1.40 7.81
CA LEU A 323 6.50 -2.41 6.99
C LEU A 323 7.32 -3.71 6.93
N LEU A 324 6.65 -4.83 7.20
CA LEU A 324 7.27 -6.17 7.30
C LEU A 324 7.00 -7.05 6.08
N GLY A 325 5.98 -6.75 5.29
CA GLY A 325 5.63 -7.52 4.08
C GLY A 325 6.62 -7.35 2.94
N LYS A 326 6.60 -8.30 1.98
CA LYS A 326 7.45 -8.27 0.77
C LYS A 326 7.13 -7.10 -0.16
N GLY A 327 5.90 -6.57 -0.08
CA GLY A 327 5.44 -5.45 -0.89
C GLY A 327 5.12 -5.81 -2.33
N ASN A 328 4.61 -4.81 -3.03
CA ASN A 328 4.30 -4.88 -4.45
C ASN A 328 5.55 -4.65 -5.29
N SER A 329 5.77 -5.45 -6.32
CA SER A 329 6.93 -5.32 -7.23
C SER A 329 6.99 -3.98 -7.98
N LYS A 330 5.89 -3.21 -8.00
CA LYS A 330 5.83 -1.86 -8.59
C LYS A 330 6.36 -0.76 -7.67
N ILE A 331 6.64 -1.06 -6.41
CA ILE A 331 7.06 -0.08 -5.40
C ILE A 331 8.52 -0.35 -5.02
N SER A 332 9.39 0.63 -5.23
CA SER A 332 10.81 0.58 -4.85
C SER A 332 11.02 0.80 -3.34
N ASP A 333 12.19 0.40 -2.83
CA ASP A 333 12.57 0.58 -1.42
C ASP A 333 12.58 2.06 -0.97
N SER A 334 12.92 2.97 -1.88
CA SER A 334 12.85 4.43 -1.61
C SER A 334 11.41 4.88 -1.36
N GLN A 335 10.45 4.33 -2.11
CA GLN A 335 9.03 4.62 -1.90
C GLN A 335 8.49 3.92 -0.66
N LYS A 336 8.97 2.72 -0.34
CA LYS A 336 8.67 2.05 0.94
C LYS A 336 9.00 2.97 2.12
N THR A 337 10.20 3.53 2.12
CA THR A 337 10.64 4.51 3.15
C THR A 337 9.72 5.74 3.18
N GLY A 338 9.28 6.22 2.02
CA GLY A 338 8.32 7.32 1.92
C GLY A 338 6.94 6.98 2.52
N ILE A 339 6.43 5.77 2.28
CA ILE A 339 5.16 5.28 2.83
C ILE A 339 5.27 5.18 4.35
N GLU A 340 6.33 4.53 4.85
CA GLU A 340 6.59 4.39 6.29
C GLU A 340 6.63 5.76 6.99
N GLN A 341 7.34 6.72 6.39
CA GLN A 341 7.44 8.07 6.93
C GLN A 341 6.08 8.78 6.97
N GLU A 342 5.23 8.62 5.96
CA GLU A 342 3.92 9.29 5.92
C GLU A 342 2.89 8.63 6.83
N VAL A 343 2.94 7.30 7.00
CA VAL A 343 2.18 6.60 8.04
C VAL A 343 2.60 7.12 9.41
N GLN A 344 3.89 7.19 9.67
CA GLN A 344 4.43 7.73 10.93
C GLN A 344 4.03 9.19 11.15
N ASN A 345 4.02 10.03 10.12
CA ASN A 345 3.55 11.42 10.22
C ASN A 345 2.06 11.49 10.60
N SER A 346 1.24 10.63 9.98
CA SER A 346 -0.20 10.56 10.23
C SER A 346 -0.50 10.05 11.64
N ILE A 347 0.21 9.02 12.09
CA ILE A 347 0.14 8.51 13.48
C ILE A 347 0.56 9.60 14.47
N ASN A 348 1.70 10.25 14.24
CA ASN A 348 2.15 11.37 15.08
C ASN A 348 1.13 12.51 15.15
N ALA A 349 0.37 12.75 14.08
CA ALA A 349 -0.69 13.75 14.09
C ALA A 349 -1.90 13.31 14.94
N VAL A 350 -2.25 12.02 14.97
CA VAL A 350 -3.24 11.48 15.93
C VAL A 350 -2.74 11.61 17.36
N LEU A 351 -1.47 11.26 17.61
CA LEU A 351 -0.88 11.26 18.96
C LEU A 351 -0.76 12.66 19.57
N LYS A 352 -0.66 13.72 18.75
CA LYS A 352 -0.64 15.12 19.23
C LYS A 352 -1.91 15.51 19.98
N ASP A 353 -3.04 14.87 19.68
CA ASP A 353 -4.32 15.15 20.33
C ASP A 353 -4.44 14.44 21.68
N LEU A 354 -3.51 13.54 22.04
CA LEU A 354 -3.51 12.75 23.27
C LEU A 354 -2.58 13.37 24.33
N LYS A 355 -2.99 13.36 25.60
CA LYS A 355 -2.22 13.95 26.71
C LYS A 355 -1.74 12.91 27.72
N ASP A 356 -2.48 11.82 27.89
CA ASP A 356 -2.16 10.71 28.80
C ASP A 356 -2.11 9.37 28.03
N PRO A 357 -1.19 8.44 28.36
CA PRO A 357 -1.17 7.10 27.76
C PRO A 357 -2.51 6.35 27.82
N LYS A 358 -3.34 6.61 28.84
CA LYS A 358 -4.68 6.02 28.97
C LYS A 358 -5.63 6.48 27.86
N ASP A 359 -5.40 7.66 27.29
CA ASP A 359 -6.23 8.23 26.22
C ASP A 359 -6.14 7.41 24.92
N LEU A 360 -5.09 6.59 24.74
CA LEU A 360 -4.96 5.66 23.60
C LEU A 360 -6.15 4.70 23.50
N ASN A 361 -6.73 4.30 24.64
CA ASN A 361 -7.90 3.41 24.68
C ASN A 361 -9.23 4.16 24.71
N SER A 362 -9.22 5.49 24.80
CA SER A 362 -10.42 6.31 24.86
C SER A 362 -10.82 6.74 23.45
N LEU A 363 -12.13 6.90 23.21
CA LEU A 363 -12.62 7.43 21.94
C LEU A 363 -12.02 8.82 21.72
N SER A 364 -11.49 9.06 20.52
CA SER A 364 -10.96 10.37 20.17
C SER A 364 -12.07 11.42 20.14
N ASN A 365 -11.70 12.68 20.35
CA ASN A 365 -12.61 13.83 20.17
C ASN A 365 -13.07 14.04 18.72
N LYS A 366 -12.53 13.27 17.76
CA LYS A 366 -12.95 13.30 16.35
C LYS A 366 -14.30 12.62 16.24
N THR A 367 -15.29 13.33 15.72
CA THR A 367 -16.65 12.81 15.54
C THR A 367 -16.71 11.82 14.37
N GLU A 368 -17.71 10.94 14.41
CA GLU A 368 -18.08 10.14 13.23
C GLU A 368 -18.38 11.07 12.04
N VAL A 369 -17.93 10.66 10.87
CA VAL A 369 -18.16 11.37 9.61
C VAL A 369 -19.10 10.54 8.75
N THR A 370 -20.13 11.17 8.21
CA THR A 370 -20.95 10.62 7.12
C THR A 370 -21.33 11.76 6.19
N ASP A 371 -20.52 12.01 5.15
CA ASP A 371 -20.74 13.09 4.19
C ASP A 371 -20.38 12.64 2.76
N PHE A 372 -21.24 12.92 1.78
CA PHE A 372 -20.95 12.68 0.36
C PHE A 372 -20.48 11.27 -0.01
N GLY A 373 -20.90 10.25 0.74
CA GLY A 373 -20.46 8.85 0.58
C GLY A 373 -19.11 8.52 1.23
N PHE A 374 -18.45 9.48 1.87
CA PHE A 374 -17.39 9.23 2.82
C PHE A 374 -17.98 8.85 4.17
N TYR A 375 -17.33 7.90 4.82
CA TYR A 375 -17.65 7.48 6.18
C TYR A 375 -16.36 7.28 6.96
N VAL A 376 -16.33 7.79 8.19
CA VAL A 376 -15.23 7.57 9.14
C VAL A 376 -15.85 7.25 10.49
N LYS A 377 -15.61 6.04 10.97
CA LYS A 377 -16.03 5.60 12.31
C LYS A 377 -15.37 6.48 13.36
N GLN A 378 -16.08 6.81 14.44
CA GLN A 378 -15.42 7.32 15.64
C GLN A 378 -14.47 6.23 16.20
N MET A 379 -13.19 6.56 16.32
CA MET A 379 -12.13 5.63 16.69
C MET A 379 -11.40 6.08 17.95
N THR A 380 -10.95 5.11 18.74
CA THR A 380 -9.93 5.29 19.78
C THR A 380 -8.56 5.62 19.17
N GLY A 381 -7.61 6.09 19.99
CA GLY A 381 -6.24 6.32 19.54
C GLY A 381 -5.60 5.06 18.94
N LYS A 382 -5.83 3.89 19.56
CA LYS A 382 -5.37 2.59 19.04
C LYS A 382 -5.99 2.22 17.70
N GLU A 383 -7.32 2.33 17.56
CA GLU A 383 -8.01 2.04 16.30
C GLU A 383 -7.52 2.95 15.15
N TRP A 384 -7.21 4.22 15.44
CA TRP A 384 -6.60 5.12 14.47
C TRP A 384 -5.19 4.67 14.05
N ILE A 385 -4.35 4.27 15.01
CA ILE A 385 -3.00 3.77 14.73
C ILE A 385 -3.05 2.52 13.86
N GLU A 386 -3.93 1.57 14.20
CA GLU A 386 -4.11 0.33 13.45
C GLU A 386 -4.67 0.61 12.05
N THR A 387 -5.70 1.45 11.92
CA THR A 387 -6.29 1.84 10.62
C THR A 387 -5.25 2.48 9.68
N LEU A 388 -4.41 3.38 10.19
CA LEU A 388 -3.36 4.02 9.39
C LEU A 388 -2.23 3.07 9.03
N SER A 389 -1.90 2.15 9.94
CA SER A 389 -0.91 1.10 9.71
C SER A 389 -1.37 0.12 8.63
N ASP A 390 -2.63 -0.33 8.70
CA ASP A 390 -3.26 -1.20 7.71
C ASP A 390 -3.33 -0.51 6.34
N LEU A 391 -3.71 0.77 6.29
CA LEU A 391 -3.66 1.56 5.06
C LEU A 391 -2.25 1.58 4.45
N GLY A 392 -1.22 1.81 5.28
CA GLY A 392 0.18 1.74 4.90
C GLY A 392 0.56 0.39 4.29
N THR A 393 0.16 -0.69 4.94
CA THR A 393 0.40 -2.06 4.46
C THR A 393 -0.30 -2.34 3.15
N THR A 394 -1.59 -2.00 3.01
CA THR A 394 -2.31 -2.25 1.76
C THR A 394 -1.73 -1.47 0.59
N VAL A 395 -1.35 -0.20 0.80
CA VAL A 395 -0.68 0.58 -0.26
C VAL A 395 0.66 -0.06 -0.63
N TRP A 396 1.42 -0.55 0.35
CA TRP A 396 2.68 -1.26 0.12
C TRP A 396 2.52 -2.58 -0.63
N GLU A 397 1.51 -3.38 -0.31
CA GLU A 397 1.32 -4.73 -0.85
C GLU A 397 0.53 -4.73 -2.16
N GLU A 398 -0.49 -3.88 -2.27
CA GLU A 398 -1.45 -3.88 -3.38
C GLU A 398 -1.21 -2.74 -4.37
N ALA A 399 -0.43 -1.72 -4.01
CA ALA A 399 -0.25 -0.52 -4.83
C ALA A 399 -1.58 0.21 -5.12
N SER A 400 -2.53 0.13 -4.19
CA SER A 400 -3.86 0.75 -4.27
C SER A 400 -4.41 1.05 -2.87
N LEU A 401 -5.50 1.80 -2.80
CA LEU A 401 -6.28 1.94 -1.57
C LEU A 401 -6.98 0.60 -1.21
N PRO A 402 -7.28 0.35 0.08
CA PRO A 402 -7.96 -0.86 0.51
C PRO A 402 -9.31 -1.05 -0.18
N LYS A 403 -9.55 -2.25 -0.72
CA LYS A 403 -10.81 -2.57 -1.43
C LYS A 403 -12.04 -2.41 -0.55
N ASN A 404 -11.95 -2.83 0.71
CA ASN A 404 -13.04 -2.71 1.67
C ASN A 404 -13.37 -1.26 2.05
N TYR A 405 -12.63 -0.26 1.56
CA TYR A 405 -13.01 1.15 1.72
C TYR A 405 -14.09 1.56 0.71
N TRP A 406 -14.23 0.88 -0.43
CA TRP A 406 -15.09 1.35 -1.52
C TRP A 406 -15.92 0.26 -2.20
N ASN A 407 -15.43 -0.99 -2.19
CA ASN A 407 -16.08 -2.13 -2.81
C ASN A 407 -17.09 -2.72 -1.82
N GLU A 408 -18.38 -2.55 -2.10
CA GLU A 408 -19.47 -2.99 -1.22
C GLU A 408 -19.59 -4.51 -1.11
N ASP A 409 -19.06 -5.25 -2.10
CA ASP A 409 -18.99 -6.72 -2.06
C ASP A 409 -17.80 -7.24 -1.23
N GLU A 410 -16.84 -6.39 -0.88
CA GLU A 410 -15.62 -6.83 -0.21
C GLU A 410 -15.91 -7.30 1.21
N ALA A 411 -15.33 -8.44 1.59
CA ALA A 411 -15.41 -8.92 2.95
C ALA A 411 -14.86 -7.85 3.92
N GLY A 412 -15.68 -7.44 4.88
CA GLY A 412 -15.32 -6.42 5.86
C GLY A 412 -15.63 -4.97 5.44
N TYR A 413 -16.27 -4.72 4.29
CA TYR A 413 -16.71 -3.37 3.91
C TYR A 413 -17.59 -2.70 4.99
N THR A 414 -18.58 -3.43 5.50
CA THR A 414 -19.51 -2.93 6.55
C THR A 414 -18.80 -2.63 7.87
N ASN A 415 -17.71 -3.34 8.16
CA ASN A 415 -16.93 -3.19 9.39
C ASN A 415 -15.73 -2.24 9.21
N SER A 416 -15.52 -1.70 8.01
CA SER A 416 -14.40 -0.81 7.74
C SER A 416 -14.51 0.49 8.54
N THR A 417 -13.40 0.91 9.13
CA THR A 417 -13.32 2.17 9.89
C THR A 417 -13.38 3.40 8.98
N ILE A 418 -12.99 3.24 7.72
CA ILE A 418 -13.05 4.27 6.68
C ILE A 418 -13.76 3.70 5.46
N ARG A 419 -14.71 4.44 4.89
CA ARG A 419 -15.26 4.17 3.56
C ARG A 419 -15.21 5.43 2.72
N MET A 420 -14.95 5.25 1.43
CA MET A 420 -14.81 6.32 0.44
C MET A 420 -15.67 6.01 -0.78
N PRO A 421 -16.20 7.04 -1.48
CA PRO A 421 -16.94 6.82 -2.72
C PRO A 421 -16.10 6.10 -3.77
N ALA A 422 -16.62 5.05 -4.39
CA ALA A 422 -15.92 4.26 -5.40
C ALA A 422 -15.38 5.10 -6.58
N LEU A 423 -16.16 6.10 -7.00
CA LEU A 423 -15.74 7.07 -8.01
C LEU A 423 -14.47 7.82 -7.60
N PHE A 424 -14.35 8.22 -6.32
CA PHE A 424 -13.16 8.92 -5.83
C PHE A 424 -11.96 7.96 -5.73
N THR A 425 -12.19 6.77 -5.17
CA THR A 425 -11.14 5.77 -5.01
C THR A 425 -10.54 5.32 -6.34
N GLY A 426 -11.37 5.15 -7.38
CA GLY A 426 -10.87 4.80 -8.71
C GLY A 426 -9.97 5.89 -9.30
N VAL A 427 -10.29 7.18 -9.10
CA VAL A 427 -9.38 8.28 -9.49
C VAL A 427 -8.07 8.21 -8.71
N ALA A 428 -8.16 8.07 -7.38
CA ALA A 428 -6.98 7.99 -6.53
C ALA A 428 -6.07 6.84 -6.98
N ASP A 429 -6.64 5.67 -7.26
CA ASP A 429 -5.91 4.48 -7.72
C ASP A 429 -5.39 4.59 -9.16
N GLY A 430 -6.08 5.32 -10.04
CA GLY A 430 -5.62 5.54 -11.42
C GLY A 430 -4.39 6.45 -11.50
N VAL A 431 -4.30 7.47 -10.63
CA VAL A 431 -3.16 8.42 -10.63
C VAL A 431 -1.86 7.75 -10.15
N ILE A 432 -1.95 6.64 -9.43
CA ILE A 432 -0.82 5.84 -8.94
C ILE A 432 0.08 5.31 -10.07
N GLY A 433 -0.39 5.31 -11.32
CA GLY A 433 0.41 4.97 -12.49
C GLY A 433 1.67 5.83 -12.70
N GLU A 434 1.75 7.02 -12.08
CA GLU A 434 2.97 7.82 -12.00
C GLU A 434 3.74 7.47 -10.70
N VAL A 435 4.88 6.78 -10.83
CA VAL A 435 5.74 6.12 -9.81
C VAL A 435 6.19 6.99 -8.61
N THR A 436 5.59 8.13 -8.29
CA THR A 436 5.99 9.00 -7.15
C THR A 436 4.90 9.25 -6.10
N SER A 437 3.70 8.67 -6.28
CA SER A 437 2.48 9.08 -5.56
C SER A 437 2.04 8.20 -4.38
N TYR A 438 2.70 7.08 -4.08
CA TYR A 438 2.24 6.14 -3.03
C TYR A 438 2.22 6.72 -1.61
N PRO A 439 3.26 7.42 -1.12
CA PRO A 439 3.18 8.08 0.19
C PRO A 439 2.00 9.06 0.29
N GLN A 440 1.65 9.73 -0.81
CA GLN A 440 0.60 10.73 -0.86
C GLN A 440 -0.80 10.13 -0.67
N LEU A 441 -0.99 8.84 -0.98
CA LEU A 441 -2.26 8.14 -0.69
C LEU A 441 -2.50 8.00 0.81
N ILE A 442 -1.44 7.74 1.57
CA ILE A 442 -1.53 7.67 3.04
C ILE A 442 -1.98 9.01 3.58
N LYS A 443 -1.34 10.08 3.12
CA LYS A 443 -1.70 11.46 3.48
C LYS A 443 -3.13 11.80 3.07
N LEU A 444 -3.52 11.43 1.85
CA LEU A 444 -4.86 11.66 1.32
C LEU A 444 -5.91 10.93 2.16
N GLY A 445 -5.66 9.66 2.51
CA GLY A 445 -6.53 8.88 3.38
C GLY A 445 -6.68 9.53 4.75
N TYR A 446 -5.57 9.97 5.36
CA TYR A 446 -5.60 10.72 6.64
C TYR A 446 -6.36 12.04 6.54
N ASP A 447 -6.09 12.86 5.52
CA ASP A 447 -6.72 14.17 5.33
C ASP A 447 -8.22 14.03 5.03
N VAL A 448 -8.62 13.06 4.19
CA VAL A 448 -10.02 12.70 3.97
C VAL A 448 -10.67 12.29 5.28
N ALA A 449 -9.99 11.47 6.09
CA ALA A 449 -10.57 10.96 7.31
C ALA A 449 -10.70 12.03 8.42
N THR A 450 -9.92 13.11 8.35
CA THR A 450 -9.83 14.10 9.45
C THR A 450 -10.26 15.51 9.09
N LYS A 451 -10.44 15.85 7.80
CA LYS A 451 -10.71 17.23 7.35
C LYS A 451 -11.91 17.30 6.41
N GLU A 452 -13.01 17.89 6.90
CA GLU A 452 -14.24 18.11 6.13
C GLU A 452 -14.02 18.97 4.88
N GLU A 453 -13.18 20.00 4.99
CA GLU A 453 -12.84 20.89 3.86
C GLU A 453 -12.20 20.12 2.70
N VAL A 454 -11.36 19.14 3.02
CA VAL A 454 -10.69 18.28 2.04
C VAL A 454 -11.72 17.39 1.36
N ARG A 455 -12.59 16.70 2.12
CA ARG A 455 -13.67 15.87 1.55
C ARG A 455 -14.61 16.67 0.66
N THR A 456 -15.03 17.85 1.12
CA THR A 456 -15.90 18.76 0.37
C THR A 456 -15.25 19.23 -0.92
N GLY A 457 -13.96 19.60 -0.88
CA GLY A 457 -13.21 20.00 -2.06
C GLY A 457 -13.09 18.87 -3.08
N LEU A 458 -12.70 17.68 -2.63
CA LEU A 458 -12.52 16.49 -3.47
C LEU A 458 -13.85 16.02 -4.07
N TRP A 459 -14.90 15.93 -3.26
CA TRP A 459 -16.22 15.52 -3.73
C TRP A 459 -16.77 16.48 -4.79
N ASN A 460 -16.68 17.79 -4.55
CA ASN A 460 -17.15 18.78 -5.52
C ASN A 460 -16.41 18.69 -6.86
N SER A 461 -15.16 18.24 -6.87
CA SER A 461 -14.37 18.04 -8.09
C SER A 461 -14.81 16.81 -8.89
N VAL A 462 -15.36 15.77 -8.24
CA VAL A 462 -15.71 14.51 -8.91
C VAL A 462 -17.20 14.25 -9.09
N LYS A 463 -18.07 14.90 -8.31
CA LYS A 463 -19.51 14.59 -8.28
C LYS A 463 -20.23 14.75 -9.62
N ASN A 464 -19.65 15.53 -10.54
CA ASN A 464 -20.20 15.74 -11.88
C ASN A 464 -19.65 14.75 -12.92
N ILE A 465 -18.74 13.85 -12.52
CA ILE A 465 -18.17 12.81 -13.39
C ILE A 465 -19.18 11.68 -13.51
N SER A 466 -19.79 11.56 -14.69
CA SER A 466 -20.67 10.44 -15.03
C SER A 466 -19.95 9.42 -15.91
N PRO A 467 -20.37 8.14 -15.91
CA PRO A 467 -19.84 7.14 -16.84
C PRO A 467 -19.91 7.60 -18.29
N SER A 468 -21.00 8.30 -18.66
CA SER A 468 -21.17 8.90 -19.98
C SER A 468 -20.12 9.97 -20.28
N SER A 469 -19.79 10.84 -19.33
CA SER A 469 -18.78 11.90 -19.54
C SER A 469 -17.38 11.34 -19.81
N VAL A 470 -16.99 10.27 -19.11
CA VAL A 470 -15.70 9.59 -19.34
C VAL A 470 -15.73 8.80 -20.65
N TYR A 471 -16.85 8.12 -20.94
CA TYR A 471 -17.05 7.38 -22.18
C TYR A 471 -16.93 8.29 -23.41
N THR A 472 -17.52 9.48 -23.40
CA THR A 472 -17.44 10.43 -24.53
C THR A 472 -15.99 10.85 -24.82
N LEU A 473 -15.21 11.08 -23.77
CA LEU A 473 -13.85 11.62 -23.84
C LEU A 473 -12.75 10.56 -24.08
N ALA A 474 -13.07 9.28 -23.90
CA ALA A 474 -12.16 8.16 -24.16
C ALA A 474 -11.98 7.90 -25.68
N GLU A 475 -10.77 7.52 -26.11
CA GLU A 475 -10.49 7.10 -27.50
C GLU A 475 -10.22 5.60 -27.60
N GLY A 476 -10.65 4.97 -28.70
CA GLY A 476 -10.32 3.58 -29.06
C GLY A 476 -10.64 2.55 -27.97
N ALA A 477 -9.63 1.76 -27.58
CA ALA A 477 -9.74 0.61 -26.68
C ALA A 477 -10.30 0.92 -25.28
N ILE A 478 -10.25 2.18 -24.83
CA ILE A 478 -10.80 2.59 -23.53
C ILE A 478 -12.34 2.63 -23.58
N LYS A 479 -12.95 3.03 -24.70
CA LYS A 479 -14.41 3.01 -24.90
C LYS A 479 -14.97 1.58 -24.82
N ASP A 480 -14.29 0.64 -25.46
CA ASP A 480 -14.71 -0.77 -25.48
C ASP A 480 -14.62 -1.44 -24.10
N LYS A 481 -13.71 -0.97 -23.23
CA LYS A 481 -13.65 -1.41 -21.83
C LYS A 481 -14.79 -0.81 -21.00
N ILE A 482 -15.00 0.51 -21.10
CA ILE A 482 -16.03 1.22 -20.32
C ILE A 482 -17.44 0.70 -20.64
N ALA A 483 -17.73 0.36 -21.91
CA ALA A 483 -19.00 -0.21 -22.32
C ALA A 483 -19.34 -1.56 -21.65
N LYS A 484 -18.34 -2.26 -21.10
CA LYS A 484 -18.48 -3.56 -20.45
C LYS A 484 -18.66 -3.45 -18.93
N TYR A 485 -18.56 -2.25 -18.36
CA TYR A 485 -18.70 -2.04 -16.93
C TYR A 485 -20.16 -2.03 -16.48
N ASN A 486 -20.39 -2.58 -15.30
CA ASN A 486 -21.71 -2.67 -14.69
C ASN A 486 -22.03 -1.36 -13.95
N PHE A 487 -23.01 -0.61 -14.46
CA PHE A 487 -23.51 0.62 -13.83
C PHE A 487 -24.94 0.46 -13.26
N SER A 488 -25.54 -0.71 -13.42
CA SER A 488 -26.95 -0.95 -13.08
C SER A 488 -27.11 -1.80 -11.82
N ASP A 489 -26.48 -2.97 -11.76
CA ASP A 489 -26.63 -3.93 -10.66
C ASP A 489 -25.58 -3.71 -9.56
N LYS A 490 -24.34 -3.39 -9.94
CA LYS A 490 -23.23 -3.09 -9.01
C LYS A 490 -22.53 -1.79 -9.39
N PRO A 491 -23.21 -0.64 -9.23
CA PRO A 491 -22.74 0.64 -9.76
C PRO A 491 -21.36 1.04 -9.23
N TYR A 492 -21.01 0.72 -7.97
CA TYR A 492 -19.71 1.06 -7.39
C TYR A 492 -18.53 0.41 -8.14
N LEU A 493 -18.68 -0.80 -8.69
CA LEU A 493 -17.65 -1.43 -9.53
C LEU A 493 -17.45 -0.64 -10.83
N GLY A 494 -18.55 -0.29 -11.49
CA GLY A 494 -18.50 0.52 -12.70
C GLY A 494 -17.89 1.91 -12.45
N TYR A 495 -18.28 2.58 -11.36
CA TYR A 495 -17.76 3.89 -10.98
C TYR A 495 -16.27 3.87 -10.62
N TYR A 496 -15.79 2.82 -9.95
CA TYR A 496 -14.36 2.66 -9.68
C TYR A 496 -13.57 2.42 -10.97
N GLU A 497 -13.97 1.45 -11.79
CA GLU A 497 -13.22 1.09 -13.00
C GLU A 497 -13.21 2.22 -14.03
N VAL A 498 -14.36 2.90 -14.25
CA VAL A 498 -14.43 4.03 -15.18
C VAL A 498 -13.56 5.20 -14.74
N SER A 499 -13.44 5.43 -13.43
CA SER A 499 -12.63 6.54 -12.92
C SER A 499 -11.14 6.24 -12.87
N LYS A 500 -10.80 4.96 -12.71
CA LYS A 500 -9.43 4.44 -12.78
C LYS A 500 -8.88 4.39 -14.20
N ASP A 501 -9.64 3.84 -15.15
CA ASP A 501 -9.20 3.75 -16.55
C ASP A 501 -9.38 5.09 -17.29
N GLY A 502 -10.35 5.91 -16.87
CA GLY A 502 -10.55 7.29 -17.33
C GLY A 502 -9.62 8.32 -16.69
N VAL A 503 -8.64 7.89 -15.89
CA VAL A 503 -7.88 8.80 -15.02
C VAL A 503 -7.09 9.84 -15.80
N GLN A 504 -6.72 9.63 -17.06
CA GLN A 504 -6.05 10.65 -17.86
C GLN A 504 -6.96 11.85 -18.15
N ILE A 505 -8.28 11.61 -18.26
CA ILE A 505 -9.32 12.62 -18.45
C ILE A 505 -9.71 13.24 -17.10
N ILE A 506 -9.71 12.43 -16.03
CA ILE A 506 -10.16 12.86 -14.70
C ILE A 506 -9.02 13.53 -13.89
N SER A 507 -7.76 13.17 -14.13
CA SER A 507 -6.60 13.88 -13.61
C SER A 507 -6.46 15.28 -14.22
N MET A 508 -6.95 15.49 -15.44
CA MET A 508 -7.18 16.85 -15.97
C MET A 508 -8.29 17.57 -15.21
N ALA A 509 -9.38 16.88 -14.83
CA ALA A 509 -10.47 17.48 -14.06
C ALA A 509 -10.10 17.77 -12.60
N MET A 510 -9.35 16.91 -11.91
CA MET A 510 -8.86 17.13 -10.54
C MET A 510 -7.63 18.06 -10.47
N GLY A 511 -7.00 18.34 -11.61
CA GLY A 511 -5.72 19.03 -11.72
C GLY A 511 -4.55 18.10 -11.45
N ALA A 512 -3.80 17.74 -12.50
CA ALA A 512 -2.58 16.91 -12.41
C ALA A 512 -1.54 17.49 -11.42
N GLY A 513 -1.62 18.79 -11.14
CA GLY A 513 -0.80 19.47 -10.12
C GLY A 513 -1.08 19.06 -8.68
N PHE A 514 -2.29 18.60 -8.33
CA PHE A 514 -2.62 18.18 -6.95
C PHE A 514 -1.79 16.97 -6.53
N PHE A 515 -1.70 15.95 -7.39
CA PHE A 515 -0.90 14.76 -7.14
C PHE A 515 0.60 14.97 -7.46
N LYS A 516 0.95 15.74 -8.52
CA LYS A 516 2.36 16.03 -8.87
C LYS A 516 3.10 16.94 -7.89
N GLN A 517 2.41 17.88 -7.23
CA GLN A 517 3.05 18.78 -6.25
C GLN A 517 3.15 18.21 -4.84
N GLY A 518 2.61 17.00 -4.61
CA GLY A 518 3.02 15.92 -3.69
C GLY A 518 3.31 16.18 -2.21
N LYS A 519 3.38 17.44 -1.76
CA LYS A 519 3.72 17.84 -0.39
C LYS A 519 3.32 19.28 -0.11
N ASN A 520 3.38 20.17 -1.12
CA ASN A 520 3.12 21.60 -0.91
C ASN A 520 1.61 21.95 -0.98
N ALA A 521 0.85 21.33 -1.87
CA ALA A 521 -0.60 21.56 -1.98
C ALA A 521 -1.38 21.07 -0.74
N LEU A 522 -0.85 20.06 -0.04
CA LEU A 522 -1.48 19.42 1.12
C LEU A 522 -0.90 19.87 2.48
N LYS A 523 0.13 20.74 2.47
CA LYS A 523 0.74 21.34 3.67
C LYS A 523 -0.05 22.51 4.23
N GLU A 524 -0.84 23.21 3.42
CA GLU A 524 -1.47 24.49 3.80
C GLU A 524 -2.83 24.34 4.52
N GLY A 525 -3.43 23.13 4.52
CA GLY A 525 -4.43 22.71 5.51
C GLY A 525 -5.60 23.66 5.82
N THR A 526 -5.95 24.56 4.92
CA THR A 526 -6.98 25.61 5.09
C THR A 526 -7.73 25.82 3.78
N LYS A 527 -8.91 26.46 3.85
CA LYS A 527 -9.80 26.95 2.79
C LYS A 527 -9.17 27.26 1.41
N ASP A 528 -7.94 27.78 1.38
CA ASP A 528 -7.13 28.04 0.19
C ASP A 528 -6.87 26.80 -0.69
N VAL A 529 -6.78 25.59 -0.11
CA VAL A 529 -6.58 24.35 -0.85
C VAL A 529 -7.82 23.98 -1.67
N ALA A 530 -9.00 24.08 -1.05
CA ALA A 530 -10.26 23.83 -1.74
C ALA A 530 -10.49 24.85 -2.86
N ASP A 531 -10.10 26.11 -2.65
CA ASP A 531 -10.24 27.17 -3.65
C ASP A 531 -9.20 27.06 -4.78
N LYS A 532 -7.96 26.63 -4.49
CA LYS A 532 -6.96 26.30 -5.52
C LYS A 532 -7.39 25.09 -6.36
N ILE A 533 -7.89 24.03 -5.73
CA ILE A 533 -8.45 22.85 -6.41
C ILE A 533 -9.61 23.27 -7.32
N LYS A 534 -10.61 23.99 -6.78
CA LYS A 534 -11.74 24.50 -7.57
C LYS A 534 -11.30 25.34 -8.76
N LYS A 535 -10.27 26.18 -8.59
CA LYS A 535 -9.80 27.09 -9.64
C LYS A 535 -9.11 26.35 -10.79
N GLU A 536 -8.25 25.38 -10.51
CA GLU A 536 -7.59 24.58 -11.55
C GLU A 536 -8.57 23.61 -12.23
N VAL A 537 -9.48 22.98 -11.46
CA VAL A 537 -10.58 22.14 -11.99
C VAL A 537 -11.46 22.95 -12.95
N LYS A 538 -11.89 24.16 -12.54
CA LYS A 538 -12.67 25.07 -13.39
C LYS A 538 -11.92 25.36 -14.69
N LYS A 539 -10.64 25.71 -14.61
CA LYS A 539 -9.81 26.06 -15.77
C LYS A 539 -9.67 24.93 -16.79
N ASP A 540 -9.60 23.67 -16.36
CA ASP A 540 -9.43 22.52 -17.27
C ASP A 540 -10.77 22.00 -17.84
N ILE A 541 -11.86 22.04 -17.07
CA ILE A 541 -13.23 21.83 -17.60
C ILE A 541 -13.56 22.87 -18.68
N GLU A 542 -13.19 24.12 -18.40
CA GLU A 542 -13.34 25.24 -19.33
C GLU A 542 -12.55 25.03 -20.63
N LYS A 543 -11.30 24.52 -20.56
CA LYS A 543 -10.51 24.18 -21.75
C LYS A 543 -11.12 23.03 -22.56
N ALA A 544 -11.65 22.00 -21.89
CA ALA A 544 -12.27 20.85 -22.55
C ALA A 544 -13.54 21.26 -23.32
N PHE A 545 -14.38 22.12 -22.73
CA PHE A 545 -15.56 22.68 -23.39
C PHE A 545 -15.18 23.53 -24.61
N VAL A 546 -14.17 24.40 -24.49
CA VAL A 546 -13.69 25.22 -25.62
C VAL A 546 -13.13 24.34 -26.74
N LYS A 547 -12.36 23.28 -26.42
CA LYS A 547 -11.85 22.34 -27.42
C LYS A 547 -12.98 21.57 -28.14
N ASN A 548 -14.07 21.26 -27.43
CA ASN A 548 -15.26 20.65 -28.04
C ASN A 548 -15.96 21.63 -29.00
N ILE A 549 -16.10 22.91 -28.62
CA ILE A 549 -16.59 23.97 -29.52
C ILE A 549 -15.73 24.05 -30.79
N ASP A 550 -14.40 24.05 -30.67
CA ASP A 550 -13.50 24.07 -31.83
C ASP A 550 -13.74 22.88 -32.77
N GLY A 551 -13.89 21.68 -32.20
CA GLY A 551 -14.17 20.47 -32.97
C GLY A 551 -15.50 20.56 -33.75
N VAL A 552 -16.56 21.02 -33.09
CA VAL A 552 -17.89 21.21 -33.68
C VAL A 552 -17.85 22.28 -34.77
N ILE A 553 -17.24 23.44 -34.49
CA ILE A 553 -17.08 24.53 -35.47
C ILE A 553 -16.33 24.02 -36.70
N ASN A 554 -15.19 23.35 -36.52
CA ASN A 554 -14.37 22.85 -37.63
C ASN A 554 -15.11 21.83 -38.50
N ASN A 555 -16.00 21.02 -37.91
CA ASN A 555 -16.85 20.10 -38.66
C ASN A 555 -17.93 20.87 -39.44
N LEU A 556 -18.71 21.71 -38.76
CA LEU A 556 -19.82 22.45 -39.36
C LEU A 556 -19.37 23.43 -40.45
N LYS A 557 -18.19 24.05 -40.30
CA LYS A 557 -17.58 24.95 -41.31
C LYS A 557 -17.50 24.32 -42.70
N LYS A 558 -17.34 23.00 -42.79
CA LYS A 558 -17.21 22.27 -44.07
C LYS A 558 -18.50 22.29 -44.91
N ARG A 559 -19.66 22.50 -44.28
CA ARG A 559 -20.99 22.49 -44.92
C ARG A 559 -21.78 23.79 -44.72
N ALA A 560 -21.12 24.83 -44.21
CA ALA A 560 -21.74 26.11 -43.87
C ALA A 560 -21.75 27.09 -45.05
N LYS A 561 -22.87 27.78 -45.25
CA LYS A 561 -23.00 28.95 -46.12
C LYS A 561 -23.27 30.20 -45.28
N TYR A 562 -22.40 31.20 -45.39
CA TYR A 562 -22.47 32.41 -44.56
C TYR A 562 -23.30 33.51 -45.23
N ILE A 563 -24.54 33.71 -44.76
CA ILE A 563 -25.37 34.87 -45.10
C ILE A 563 -25.49 35.74 -43.85
N LEU A 564 -24.65 36.77 -43.75
CA LEU A 564 -24.51 37.55 -42.50
C LEU A 564 -25.26 38.89 -42.53
N GLU A 565 -25.88 39.24 -43.65
CA GLU A 565 -26.71 40.44 -43.76
C GLU A 565 -27.93 40.36 -42.82
N GLY A 566 -28.13 41.40 -42.01
CA GLY A 566 -29.17 41.43 -40.97
C GLY A 566 -28.89 40.52 -39.76
N THR A 567 -27.64 40.07 -39.59
CA THR A 567 -27.19 39.38 -38.36
C THR A 567 -26.35 40.30 -37.48
N GLY A 568 -26.27 40.00 -36.18
CA GLY A 568 -25.48 40.78 -35.23
C GLY A 568 -25.90 40.59 -33.77
N GLU A 569 -25.46 41.48 -32.89
CA GLU A 569 -25.88 41.46 -31.49
C GLU A 569 -27.39 41.70 -31.36
N TYR A 570 -28.07 40.90 -30.52
CA TYR A 570 -29.51 40.97 -30.36
C TYR A 570 -30.07 42.35 -30.01
N ARG A 571 -29.38 43.14 -29.18
CA ARG A 571 -29.80 44.51 -28.86
C ARG A 571 -29.87 45.44 -30.08
N ARG A 572 -29.17 45.11 -31.17
CA ARG A 572 -29.11 45.91 -32.41
C ARG A 572 -30.05 45.38 -33.48
N VAL A 573 -30.08 44.06 -33.67
CA VAL A 573 -30.81 43.45 -34.80
C VAL A 573 -32.12 42.76 -34.39
N GLY A 574 -32.26 42.42 -33.10
CA GLY A 574 -33.38 41.66 -32.58
C GLY A 574 -33.51 40.28 -33.22
N GLY A 575 -34.69 39.67 -33.11
CA GLY A 575 -35.04 38.44 -33.83
C GLY A 575 -34.54 37.15 -33.18
N HIS A 576 -34.09 36.21 -34.00
CA HIS A 576 -33.84 34.82 -33.60
C HIS A 576 -32.41 34.62 -33.10
N HIS A 577 -32.25 33.87 -32.01
CA HIS A 577 -30.94 33.39 -31.58
C HIS A 577 -30.69 31.99 -32.15
N PRO A 578 -29.67 31.80 -33.01
CA PRO A 578 -29.36 30.48 -33.58
C PRO A 578 -28.95 29.44 -32.54
N LEU A 579 -28.47 29.88 -31.38
CA LEU A 579 -28.34 29.03 -30.19
C LEU A 579 -29.29 29.55 -29.13
N ALA A 580 -30.13 28.68 -28.58
CA ALA A 580 -31.20 29.03 -27.67
C ALA A 580 -30.63 29.71 -26.42
N LYS A 581 -30.97 30.98 -26.24
CA LYS A 581 -30.46 31.79 -25.11
C LYS A 581 -30.68 31.18 -23.73
N LYS A 582 -31.75 30.38 -23.59
CA LYS A 582 -32.08 29.69 -22.33
C LYS A 582 -30.99 28.72 -21.90
N ALA A 583 -30.25 28.14 -22.84
CA ALA A 583 -29.16 27.22 -22.56
C ALA A 583 -28.04 27.85 -21.72
N PHE A 584 -27.82 29.15 -21.88
CA PHE A 584 -26.69 29.88 -21.31
C PHE A 584 -27.11 30.92 -20.26
N GLU A 585 -28.39 30.93 -19.88
CA GLU A 585 -28.89 31.84 -18.84
C GLU A 585 -28.20 31.52 -17.50
N GLY A 586 -27.52 32.52 -16.94
CA GLY A 586 -26.71 32.36 -15.72
C GLY A 586 -25.26 31.93 -15.93
N VAL A 587 -24.83 31.66 -17.17
CA VAL A 587 -23.43 31.34 -17.48
C VAL A 587 -22.58 32.61 -17.49
N GLU A 588 -21.41 32.55 -16.84
CA GLU A 588 -20.43 33.64 -16.81
C GLU A 588 -20.05 34.10 -18.23
N ASN A 589 -19.98 35.41 -18.45
CA ASN A 589 -19.73 36.06 -19.75
C ASN A 589 -20.81 35.89 -20.84
N TYR A 590 -21.94 35.24 -20.56
CA TYR A 590 -23.07 35.20 -21.47
C TYR A 590 -24.07 36.33 -21.18
N ASP A 591 -24.34 37.17 -22.18
CA ASP A 591 -25.40 38.18 -22.17
C ASP A 591 -26.25 38.02 -23.44
N TYR A 592 -27.51 37.61 -23.27
CA TYR A 592 -28.40 37.38 -24.40
C TYR A 592 -28.61 38.64 -25.24
N LYS A 593 -28.51 39.85 -24.67
CA LYS A 593 -28.63 41.11 -25.43
C LYS A 593 -27.45 41.36 -26.35
N LYS A 594 -26.30 40.75 -26.05
CA LYS A 594 -25.09 40.84 -26.86
C LYS A 594 -24.91 39.61 -27.75
N ALA A 595 -25.56 38.48 -27.44
CA ALA A 595 -25.46 37.24 -28.20
C ALA A 595 -25.82 37.43 -29.69
N PHE A 596 -25.15 36.67 -30.55
CA PHE A 596 -25.44 36.62 -31.98
C PHE A 596 -26.91 36.28 -32.24
N SER A 597 -27.48 36.97 -33.23
CA SER A 597 -28.89 36.87 -33.59
C SER A 597 -29.13 37.26 -35.04
N ILE A 598 -30.29 36.85 -35.56
CA ILE A 598 -30.73 37.05 -36.93
C ILE A 598 -32.03 37.84 -36.92
N LYS A 599 -32.07 38.96 -37.65
CA LYS A 599 -33.30 39.75 -37.80
C LYS A 599 -34.42 38.90 -38.45
N PRO A 600 -35.70 39.07 -38.06
CA PRO A 600 -36.80 38.28 -38.62
C PRO A 600 -36.89 38.32 -40.15
N SER A 601 -36.63 39.48 -40.77
CA SER A 601 -36.61 39.62 -42.23
C SER A 601 -35.54 38.74 -42.89
N SER A 602 -34.36 38.59 -42.28
CA SER A 602 -33.29 37.73 -42.81
C SER A 602 -33.66 36.24 -42.75
N LEU A 603 -34.45 35.81 -41.76
CA LEU A 603 -35.02 34.46 -41.74
C LEU A 603 -36.02 34.26 -42.89
N GLU A 604 -36.87 35.25 -43.14
CA GLU A 604 -37.84 35.21 -44.23
C GLU A 604 -37.16 35.21 -45.60
N ASP A 605 -36.08 35.97 -45.77
CA ASP A 605 -35.34 36.03 -47.02
C ASP A 605 -34.59 34.72 -47.30
N ALA A 606 -33.97 34.10 -46.28
CA ALA A 606 -33.39 32.76 -46.40
C ALA A 606 -34.45 31.69 -46.72
N TRP A 607 -35.66 31.82 -46.17
CA TRP A 607 -36.76 30.92 -46.50
C TRP A 607 -37.17 31.04 -47.99
N LYS A 608 -37.25 32.27 -48.52
CA LYS A 608 -37.61 32.52 -49.93
C LYS A 608 -36.62 31.96 -50.94
N THR A 609 -35.38 31.65 -50.55
CA THR A 609 -34.39 31.14 -51.52
C THR A 609 -34.71 29.75 -52.04
N VAL A 610 -35.53 28.97 -51.32
CA VAL A 610 -35.89 27.59 -51.70
C VAL A 610 -37.39 27.30 -51.62
N ASN A 611 -38.21 28.25 -51.17
CA ASN A 611 -39.65 28.09 -51.04
C ASN A 611 -40.40 29.18 -51.81
N ALA A 612 -41.47 28.79 -52.52
CA ALA A 612 -42.39 29.72 -53.17
C ALA A 612 -43.51 30.13 -52.21
N GLY A 613 -43.92 31.41 -52.26
CA GLY A 613 -45.03 31.95 -51.47
C GLY A 613 -44.62 33.03 -50.47
N ILE A 614 -45.58 33.44 -49.63
CA ILE A 614 -45.36 34.47 -48.59
C ILE A 614 -44.89 33.78 -47.31
N PRO A 615 -43.69 34.10 -46.78
CA PRO A 615 -43.24 33.57 -45.49
C PRO A 615 -44.22 33.95 -44.39
N GLN A 616 -44.61 32.99 -43.56
CA GLN A 616 -45.52 33.22 -42.45
C GLN A 616 -44.86 32.86 -41.13
N ASN A 617 -44.50 33.90 -40.37
CA ASN A 617 -44.03 33.81 -38.98
C ASN A 617 -42.90 32.78 -38.76
N ILE A 618 -41.87 32.84 -39.62
CA ILE A 618 -40.77 31.85 -39.64
C ILE A 618 -40.08 31.78 -38.27
N HIS A 619 -39.87 32.92 -37.62
CA HIS A 619 -39.30 32.98 -36.27
C HIS A 619 -40.08 32.09 -35.27
N ALA A 620 -41.41 32.21 -35.21
CA ALA A 620 -42.21 31.40 -34.30
C ALA A 620 -42.19 29.91 -34.66
N LYS A 621 -42.12 29.56 -35.95
CA LYS A 621 -41.98 28.18 -36.40
C LYS A 621 -40.66 27.56 -35.94
N VAL A 622 -39.54 28.29 -36.08
CA VAL A 622 -38.23 27.82 -35.57
C VAL A 622 -38.29 27.60 -34.06
N THR A 623 -38.83 28.56 -33.29
CA THR A 623 -38.95 28.43 -31.83
C THR A 623 -39.86 27.26 -31.43
N GLY A 624 -40.95 27.01 -32.15
CA GLY A 624 -41.80 25.84 -31.94
C GLY A 624 -41.05 24.54 -32.17
N ASN A 625 -40.27 24.44 -33.25
CA ASN A 625 -39.43 23.28 -33.54
C ASN A 625 -38.33 23.09 -32.50
N GLN A 626 -37.66 24.15 -32.04
CA GLN A 626 -36.66 24.09 -30.96
C GLN A 626 -37.27 23.45 -29.71
N ASN A 627 -38.41 23.95 -29.24
CA ASN A 627 -39.06 23.43 -28.04
C ASN A 627 -39.40 21.94 -28.19
N ALA A 628 -39.99 21.53 -29.33
CA ALA A 628 -40.32 20.13 -29.59
C ALA A 628 -39.07 19.24 -29.62
N LEU A 629 -37.99 19.68 -30.28
CA LEU A 629 -36.75 18.91 -30.41
C LEU A 629 -35.97 18.81 -29.10
N TYR A 630 -35.88 19.88 -28.31
CA TYR A 630 -35.25 19.82 -26.98
C TYR A 630 -36.03 18.91 -26.03
N SER A 631 -37.36 18.98 -26.05
CA SER A 631 -38.20 18.12 -25.22
C SER A 631 -38.09 16.65 -25.63
N ALA A 632 -38.04 16.37 -26.94
CA ALA A 632 -37.81 15.02 -27.46
C ALA A 632 -36.41 14.51 -27.09
N TRP A 633 -35.38 15.34 -27.21
CA TRP A 633 -34.02 14.99 -26.81
C TRP A 633 -33.94 14.69 -25.31
N ARG A 634 -34.53 15.53 -24.44
CA ARG A 634 -34.54 15.30 -22.99
C ARG A 634 -35.26 14.00 -22.62
N LYS A 635 -36.39 13.73 -23.27
CA LYS A 635 -37.14 12.48 -23.06
C LYS A 635 -36.34 11.25 -23.46
N ALA A 636 -35.59 11.32 -24.56
CA ALA A 636 -34.71 10.24 -25.01
C ALA A 636 -33.42 10.13 -24.16
N ASN A 637 -33.02 11.21 -23.49
CA ASN A 637 -31.76 11.31 -22.74
C ASN A 637 -32.00 11.84 -21.30
N PRO A 638 -32.70 11.08 -20.44
CA PRO A 638 -33.14 11.57 -19.12
C PRO A 638 -31.99 11.85 -18.13
N LEU A 639 -30.79 11.31 -18.38
CA LEU A 639 -29.63 11.42 -17.50
C LEU A 639 -28.36 11.92 -18.22
N LYS A 640 -28.46 12.24 -19.52
CA LYS A 640 -27.32 12.75 -20.29
C LYS A 640 -27.28 14.27 -20.16
N GLN A 641 -26.10 14.81 -19.90
CA GLN A 641 -25.83 16.24 -20.06
C GLN A 641 -25.71 16.56 -21.55
N MET A 642 -26.39 17.60 -22.00
CA MET A 642 -26.37 18.06 -23.38
C MET A 642 -25.01 18.63 -23.76
N GLU A 643 -24.45 18.09 -24.83
CA GLU A 643 -23.20 18.57 -25.42
C GLU A 643 -23.46 19.67 -26.46
N ILE A 644 -22.45 20.51 -26.71
CA ILE A 644 -22.59 21.66 -27.62
C ILE A 644 -22.83 21.24 -29.09
N GLY A 645 -22.33 20.07 -29.51
CA GLY A 645 -22.61 19.50 -30.83
C GLY A 645 -24.08 19.09 -30.98
N GLU A 646 -24.64 18.43 -29.97
CA GLU A 646 -26.05 18.01 -29.98
C GLU A 646 -27.00 19.21 -29.98
N MET A 647 -26.63 20.25 -29.22
CA MET A 647 -27.31 21.54 -29.27
C MET A 647 -27.25 22.11 -30.68
N ALA A 648 -26.07 22.23 -31.28
CA ALA A 648 -25.93 22.75 -32.64
C ALA A 648 -26.78 21.97 -33.67
N ASP A 649 -26.84 20.64 -33.55
CA ASP A 649 -27.66 19.80 -34.44
C ASP A 649 -29.16 20.03 -34.23
N ILE A 650 -29.63 20.15 -32.99
CA ILE A 650 -31.02 20.51 -32.68
C ILE A 650 -31.38 21.86 -33.31
N GLU A 651 -30.48 22.83 -33.21
CA GLU A 651 -30.71 24.19 -33.69
C GLU A 651 -30.76 24.28 -35.23
N ILE A 652 -29.82 23.62 -35.90
CA ILE A 652 -29.83 23.48 -37.36
C ILE A 652 -31.13 22.79 -37.79
N LYS A 653 -31.48 21.66 -37.14
CA LYS A 653 -32.69 20.90 -37.47
C LYS A 653 -33.97 21.71 -37.23
N ALA A 654 -34.02 22.52 -36.19
CA ALA A 654 -35.18 23.38 -35.91
C ALA A 654 -35.41 24.42 -37.01
N MET A 655 -34.32 25.02 -37.52
CA MET A 655 -34.36 25.96 -38.64
C MET A 655 -34.72 25.27 -39.96
N VAL A 656 -34.15 24.09 -40.23
CA VAL A 656 -34.46 23.29 -41.43
C VAL A 656 -35.94 22.87 -41.44
N ASN A 657 -36.47 22.41 -40.31
CA ASN A 657 -37.89 22.07 -40.18
C ASN A 657 -38.82 23.28 -40.38
N ALA A 658 -38.32 24.50 -40.21
CA ALA A 658 -39.06 25.73 -40.50
C ALA A 658 -38.94 26.18 -41.98
N GLY A 659 -38.17 25.45 -42.79
CA GLY A 659 -37.98 25.70 -44.23
C GLY A 659 -36.74 26.50 -44.58
N ILE A 660 -35.81 26.73 -43.64
CA ILE A 660 -34.52 27.38 -43.92
C ILE A 660 -33.56 26.36 -44.56
N PRO A 661 -32.81 26.71 -45.62
CA PRO A 661 -31.77 25.84 -46.17
C PRO A 661 -30.73 25.43 -45.13
N GLU A 662 -30.36 24.15 -45.12
CA GLU A 662 -29.48 23.57 -44.10
C GLU A 662 -28.08 24.21 -44.07
N ASP A 663 -27.52 24.55 -45.23
CA ASP A 663 -26.21 25.20 -45.34
C ASP A 663 -26.22 26.61 -44.72
N ILE A 664 -27.30 27.37 -44.91
CA ILE A 664 -27.51 28.70 -44.31
C ILE A 664 -27.73 28.58 -42.79
N ALA A 665 -28.61 27.66 -42.36
CA ALA A 665 -28.85 27.39 -40.94
C ALA A 665 -27.56 26.99 -40.22
N THR A 666 -26.75 26.14 -40.85
CA THR A 666 -25.43 25.73 -40.34
C THR A 666 -24.48 26.93 -40.25
N GLY A 667 -24.45 27.81 -41.25
CA GLY A 667 -23.63 29.03 -41.21
C GLY A 667 -23.98 29.95 -40.03
N TRP A 668 -25.27 30.11 -39.72
CA TRP A 668 -25.69 30.89 -38.57
C TRP A 668 -25.36 30.25 -37.21
N VAL A 669 -25.51 28.93 -37.09
CA VAL A 669 -25.08 28.21 -35.87
C VAL A 669 -23.57 28.30 -35.68
N VAL A 670 -22.77 28.18 -36.75
CA VAL A 670 -21.31 28.38 -36.68
C VAL A 670 -20.97 29.77 -36.15
N LYS A 671 -21.61 30.83 -36.67
CA LYS A 671 -21.37 32.19 -36.17
C LYS A 671 -21.79 32.39 -34.72
N ALA A 672 -22.87 31.74 -34.30
CA ALA A 672 -23.29 31.78 -32.89
C ALA A 672 -22.30 31.03 -31.98
N LEU A 673 -21.74 29.90 -32.42
CA LEU A 673 -20.70 29.18 -31.68
C LEU A 673 -19.40 29.99 -31.60
N GLU A 674 -18.97 30.64 -32.69
CA GLU A 674 -17.81 31.55 -32.69
C GLU A 674 -18.04 32.75 -31.75
N ASP A 675 -19.27 33.27 -31.68
CA ASP A 675 -19.64 34.36 -30.78
C ASP A 675 -19.58 33.92 -29.30
N LEU A 676 -20.06 32.73 -28.97
CA LEU A 676 -19.89 32.14 -27.63
C LEU A 676 -18.42 31.97 -27.26
N GLN A 677 -17.61 31.47 -28.21
CA GLN A 677 -16.17 31.27 -28.02
C GLN A 677 -15.45 32.60 -27.78
N ALA A 678 -15.71 33.61 -28.62
CA ALA A 678 -15.11 34.94 -28.50
C ALA A 678 -15.47 35.63 -27.18
N LYS A 679 -16.67 35.36 -26.65
CA LYS A 679 -17.14 35.87 -25.36
C LYS A 679 -16.65 35.06 -24.17
N GLY A 680 -15.95 33.94 -24.40
CA GLY A 680 -15.46 33.09 -23.33
C GLY A 680 -16.60 32.47 -22.52
N VAL A 681 -17.64 32.00 -23.19
CA VAL A 681 -18.71 31.17 -22.62
C VAL A 681 -18.21 29.73 -22.55
N LYS A 682 -18.35 29.08 -21.39
CA LYS A 682 -17.59 27.86 -21.08
C LYS A 682 -18.41 26.66 -20.60
N SER A 683 -19.72 26.77 -20.64
CA SER A 683 -20.64 25.68 -20.30
C SER A 683 -22.04 25.92 -20.87
N ILE A 684 -22.87 24.87 -20.85
CA ILE A 684 -24.32 24.93 -21.04
C ILE A 684 -24.94 24.72 -19.66
N ALA A 685 -25.72 25.69 -19.18
CA ALA A 685 -26.36 25.64 -17.86
C ALA A 685 -27.72 24.93 -17.87
N ASN A 686 -28.47 25.06 -18.96
CA ASN A 686 -29.84 24.56 -19.05
C ASN A 686 -30.09 23.79 -20.34
N ILE A 687 -30.99 22.82 -20.30
CA ILE A 687 -31.63 22.29 -21.51
C ILE A 687 -32.84 23.19 -21.76
N PRO A 688 -32.89 23.94 -22.88
CA PRO A 688 -33.96 24.89 -23.16
C PRO A 688 -35.37 24.28 -22.93
N TRP A 689 -36.19 24.99 -22.15
CA TRP A 689 -37.56 24.59 -21.73
C TRP A 689 -37.66 23.31 -20.87
N ASN A 690 -36.55 22.66 -20.54
CA ASN A 690 -36.53 21.32 -19.93
C ASN A 690 -35.70 21.23 -18.63
N GLY A 691 -35.27 22.37 -18.09
CA GLY A 691 -34.61 22.47 -16.78
C GLY A 691 -33.09 22.54 -16.85
N VAL A 692 -32.44 22.23 -15.74
CA VAL A 692 -30.98 22.24 -15.61
C VAL A 692 -30.38 21.14 -16.48
N ASN A 693 -29.25 21.46 -17.12
CA ASN A 693 -28.50 20.54 -17.98
C ASN A 693 -27.84 19.41 -17.20
#